data_AF-A0A415R751-F1
#
_entry.id   AF-A0A415R751-F1
#
_cell.length_a   1.000
_cell.length_b   1.000
_cell.length_c   1.000
_cell.angle_alpha   90.00
_cell.angle_beta   90.00
_cell.angle_gamma   90.00
#
_symmetry.space_group_name_H-M   'P 1'
#
loop_
_entity.id
_entity.type
_entity.pdbx_description
1 polymer ?
#
loop_
_entity_poly.entity_id
_entity_poly.type
_entity_poly.pdbx_seq_one_letter_code
_entity_poly.pdbx_strand_id
1 'polypeptide(L)'
;MVNLSGGTLGAENKIVNVVAGEGPVVTDNAINLSGSTDITYANLYGYTRTLDGDTSNENPDSHSGNALNIGYTSKFKTDENGYEVIDGGEASTWNGGTVNGIYKFDKIAFYAINPANTVLAVTNTADLTDTAIDLSNLSFSDNGAAVKAGKTITLLENVKNADISNTGLKEYRFDYDLKSADETNSLAASALYEAKTEINAAHSDAENLILKPGTLKVSAVNLSADTLDWGSDDSVLNLGNYDFDFSQAALSLGSNGNMAITGADTLLAAGDSRTLVDGTKAGKVTGLDAMAANNSYSYDLADGAVTVTGSGALKDNGKNLDYTISSIDKISYGTLDWKTGGTVVSLDAGKTYDLTNTKVDTANISFTANSLQSITSAGNYAMTLLDTKGNTTLSAGNLTAKEGKWDIGNALTGKGIASLDSNGNVVYQMETTNVETGNGGQTVPVVTATEQTHQALIANEAGMSTLAAGRDRMEGVLDGLQNQGNGTITFASIGGGRDRYDTDSSVTTHTWNGVAGIGNDTRLTSGDLTYGVFYEYGKGNYDVSGDGYAGSGDAHYNGGGIMGKFIGKNKTYIEGSLRFGQLDNDADSVLHGTDGSAQRYRTSQNYWAGHIGVGHIFDLTDEAASESRGGTERAVRDLDVYGKYFHTHLGGDTFTAGDVNYAIDSMNSDVLRIGARINNRSGRNNLYYGLAWDYEFDGESTGRVSAGGLSAPIRKADVGGSSLMAEAGCKLEATPENPWEVNLSLKAYAGQHEGLGGNIWAAYHF
;
A
#
# COMPACT_ATOMS: atom_id res chain seq x y z
N MET A 1 -66.58 7.43 -28.91
CA MET A 1 -65.28 7.09 -28.28
C MET A 1 -65.53 6.37 -26.97
N VAL A 2 -64.78 5.30 -26.70
CA VAL A 2 -64.91 4.45 -25.51
C VAL A 2 -63.53 4.34 -24.83
N ASN A 3 -63.41 4.73 -23.56
CA ASN A 3 -62.20 4.54 -22.75
C ASN A 3 -62.37 3.35 -21.81
N LEU A 4 -61.47 2.36 -21.89
CA LEU A 4 -61.42 1.19 -21.02
C LEU A 4 -60.12 1.20 -20.21
N SER A 5 -60.18 1.64 -18.95
CA SER A 5 -59.00 1.87 -18.10
C SER A 5 -58.89 0.98 -16.83
N GLY A 6 -59.99 0.34 -16.41
CA GLY A 6 -60.00 -0.65 -15.33
C GLY A 6 -61.34 -1.37 -15.18
N GLY A 7 -61.40 -2.37 -14.29
CA GLY A 7 -62.59 -3.20 -14.07
C GLY A 7 -62.67 -4.42 -15.00
N THR A 8 -63.83 -5.10 -15.03
CA THR A 8 -64.07 -6.32 -15.82
C THR A 8 -65.27 -6.14 -16.74
N LEU A 9 -65.12 -6.51 -18.02
CA LEU A 9 -66.17 -6.46 -19.04
C LEU A 9 -66.55 -7.88 -19.50
N GLY A 10 -67.79 -8.27 -19.19
CA GLY A 10 -68.33 -9.59 -19.52
C GLY A 10 -67.95 -10.68 -18.52
N ALA A 11 -68.33 -11.91 -18.86
CA ALA A 11 -68.02 -13.13 -18.11
C ALA A 11 -68.12 -14.34 -19.06
N GLU A 12 -67.68 -15.53 -18.64
CA GLU A 12 -67.61 -16.76 -19.44
C GLU A 12 -68.85 -17.09 -20.29
N ASN A 13 -70.06 -16.76 -19.79
CA ASN A 13 -71.32 -17.00 -20.50
C ASN A 13 -72.04 -15.71 -20.93
N LYS A 14 -71.33 -14.57 -20.92
CA LYS A 14 -71.86 -13.24 -21.22
C LYS A 14 -70.81 -12.42 -21.96
N ILE A 15 -70.76 -12.62 -23.28
CA ILE A 15 -69.93 -11.80 -24.16
C ILE A 15 -70.50 -10.39 -24.26
N VAL A 16 -69.63 -9.39 -24.12
CA VAL A 16 -70.00 -7.97 -24.24
C VAL A 16 -69.47 -7.43 -25.56
N ASN A 17 -70.35 -6.86 -26.38
CA ASN A 17 -69.93 -6.16 -27.59
C ASN A 17 -69.70 -4.68 -27.26
N VAL A 18 -68.47 -4.21 -27.45
CA VAL A 18 -68.08 -2.81 -27.32
C VAL A 18 -67.90 -2.24 -28.70
N VAL A 19 -68.64 -1.18 -29.02
CA VAL A 19 -68.71 -0.60 -30.36
C VAL A 19 -68.20 0.83 -30.32
N ALA A 20 -67.24 1.17 -31.18
CA ALA A 20 -66.69 2.52 -31.25
C ALA A 20 -67.69 3.51 -31.88
N GLY A 21 -68.38 3.08 -32.94
CA GLY A 21 -69.45 3.84 -33.60
C GLY A 21 -70.45 2.96 -34.36
N GLU A 22 -71.72 3.38 -34.35
CA GLU A 22 -72.87 2.68 -34.94
C GLU A 22 -73.67 3.62 -35.85
N GLY A 23 -73.99 3.19 -37.07
CA GLY A 23 -74.88 3.92 -37.98
C GLY A 23 -74.52 3.80 -39.47
N PRO A 24 -75.25 4.50 -40.36
CA PRO A 24 -75.01 4.46 -41.81
C PRO A 24 -73.69 5.12 -42.24
N VAL A 25 -73.16 6.07 -41.44
CA VAL A 25 -71.87 6.71 -41.66
C VAL A 25 -71.12 6.73 -40.33
N VAL A 26 -69.95 6.09 -40.26
CA VAL A 26 -69.18 5.91 -39.02
C VAL A 26 -67.75 6.39 -39.22
N THR A 27 -67.42 7.58 -38.72
CA THR A 27 -66.10 8.20 -38.96
C THR A 27 -65.42 8.64 -37.67
N ASP A 28 -64.11 8.47 -37.60
CA ASP A 28 -63.21 8.98 -36.53
C ASP A 28 -63.60 8.55 -35.10
N ASN A 29 -64.16 7.35 -34.95
CA ASN A 29 -64.44 6.77 -33.63
C ASN A 29 -63.24 6.01 -33.07
N ALA A 30 -63.17 5.87 -31.76
CA ALA A 30 -62.08 5.12 -31.13
C ALA A 30 -62.52 4.30 -29.92
N ILE A 31 -61.90 3.13 -29.76
CA ILE A 31 -61.81 2.41 -28.49
C ILE A 31 -60.39 2.59 -27.97
N ASN A 32 -60.25 3.10 -26.75
CA ASN A 32 -58.98 3.38 -26.11
C ASN A 32 -58.79 2.43 -24.93
N LEU A 33 -57.71 1.65 -24.95
CA LEU A 33 -57.32 0.74 -23.87
C LEU A 33 -56.17 1.36 -23.06
N SER A 34 -56.32 1.40 -21.75
CA SER A 34 -55.28 1.82 -20.80
C SER A 34 -55.40 1.06 -19.47
N GLY A 35 -54.39 1.13 -18.61
CA GLY A 35 -54.40 0.47 -17.30
C GLY A 35 -54.44 -1.05 -17.40
N SER A 36 -55.41 -1.67 -16.71
CA SER A 36 -55.49 -3.13 -16.50
C SER A 36 -56.93 -3.64 -16.58
N THR A 37 -57.72 -3.13 -17.52
CA THR A 37 -59.10 -3.62 -17.74
C THR A 37 -59.10 -5.09 -18.16
N ASP A 38 -59.91 -5.92 -17.51
CA ASP A 38 -60.15 -7.29 -17.96
C ASP A 38 -61.25 -7.29 -19.04
N ILE A 39 -60.83 -7.53 -20.27
CA ILE A 39 -61.69 -7.56 -21.47
C ILE A 39 -61.77 -8.95 -22.10
N THR A 40 -61.45 -9.99 -21.33
CA THR A 40 -61.36 -11.38 -21.81
C THR A 40 -62.63 -11.83 -22.53
N TYR A 41 -63.79 -11.37 -22.07
CA TYR A 41 -65.10 -11.72 -22.63
C TYR A 41 -65.74 -10.58 -23.44
N ALA A 42 -64.94 -9.66 -23.98
CA ALA A 42 -65.43 -8.56 -24.79
C ALA A 42 -65.05 -8.71 -26.27
N ASN A 43 -66.00 -8.43 -27.16
CA ASN A 43 -65.74 -8.19 -28.58
C ASN A 43 -65.60 -6.69 -28.82
N LEU A 44 -64.54 -6.28 -29.49
CA LEU A 44 -64.30 -4.88 -29.84
C LEU A 44 -64.63 -4.66 -31.32
N TYR A 45 -65.53 -3.72 -31.61
CA TYR A 45 -65.94 -3.34 -32.96
C TYR A 45 -65.57 -1.88 -33.23
N GLY A 46 -64.81 -1.62 -34.29
CA GLY A 46 -64.49 -0.25 -34.71
C GLY A 46 -65.68 0.45 -35.38
N TYR A 47 -66.43 -0.27 -36.21
CA TYR A 47 -67.64 0.23 -36.84
C TYR A 47 -68.69 -0.86 -37.05
N THR A 48 -69.96 -0.46 -37.06
CA THR A 48 -71.09 -1.29 -37.47
C THR A 48 -72.25 -0.41 -37.93
N ARG A 49 -73.12 -0.92 -38.81
CA ARG A 49 -74.35 -0.21 -39.19
C ARG A 49 -75.45 -0.34 -38.13
N THR A 50 -75.55 -1.53 -37.55
CA THR A 50 -76.58 -1.94 -36.59
C THR A 50 -76.04 -3.10 -35.77
N LEU A 51 -76.28 -3.07 -34.45
CA LEU A 51 -75.93 -4.17 -33.55
C LEU A 51 -77.18 -4.96 -33.14
N ASP A 52 -77.56 -5.96 -33.93
CA ASP A 52 -78.52 -6.96 -33.50
C ASP A 52 -77.80 -8.07 -32.73
N GLY A 53 -78.40 -8.60 -31.66
CA GLY A 53 -77.78 -9.59 -30.76
C GLY A 53 -77.43 -10.96 -31.38
N ASP A 54 -77.40 -11.07 -32.71
CA ASP A 54 -76.98 -12.23 -33.49
C ASP A 54 -75.99 -11.79 -34.58
N THR A 55 -75.09 -12.70 -34.93
CA THR A 55 -73.80 -12.57 -35.65
C THR A 55 -73.78 -11.88 -37.03
N SER A 56 -74.86 -11.25 -37.50
CA SER A 56 -74.93 -10.54 -38.78
C SER A 56 -74.78 -9.01 -38.61
N ASN A 57 -73.55 -8.54 -38.42
CA ASN A 57 -73.26 -7.11 -38.34
C ASN A 57 -73.15 -6.51 -39.76
N GLU A 58 -74.08 -5.64 -40.14
CA GLU A 58 -74.00 -4.91 -41.42
C GLU A 58 -72.84 -3.89 -41.42
N ASN A 59 -72.23 -3.69 -42.59
CA ASN A 59 -71.26 -2.62 -42.80
C ASN A 59 -72.00 -1.29 -43.01
N PRO A 60 -71.51 -0.18 -42.45
CA PRO A 60 -71.99 1.17 -42.78
C PRO A 60 -71.90 1.45 -44.29
N ASP A 61 -72.69 2.41 -44.78
CA ASP A 61 -72.58 2.90 -46.15
C ASP A 61 -71.22 3.62 -46.38
N SER A 62 -70.63 4.17 -45.31
CA SER A 62 -69.27 4.71 -45.30
C SER A 62 -68.63 4.59 -43.91
N HIS A 63 -67.37 4.18 -43.84
CA HIS A 63 -66.55 4.22 -42.62
C HIS A 63 -65.13 4.73 -42.94
N SER A 64 -64.55 5.48 -42.01
CA SER A 64 -63.14 5.91 -42.11
C SER A 64 -62.59 6.39 -40.77
N GLY A 65 -61.31 6.15 -40.50
CA GLY A 65 -60.61 6.71 -39.34
C GLY A 65 -60.96 6.06 -37.99
N ASN A 66 -61.72 4.95 -37.97
CA ASN A 66 -62.10 4.29 -36.74
C ASN A 66 -60.94 3.44 -36.18
N ALA A 67 -60.52 3.72 -34.94
CA ALA A 67 -59.27 3.21 -34.38
C ALA A 67 -59.44 2.41 -33.07
N LEU A 68 -58.63 1.36 -32.92
CA LEU A 68 -58.32 0.77 -31.62
C LEU A 68 -57.00 1.33 -31.14
N ASN A 69 -57.02 2.18 -30.12
CA ASN A 69 -55.81 2.74 -29.53
C ASN A 69 -55.45 1.95 -28.27
N ILE A 70 -54.25 1.39 -28.23
CA ILE A 70 -53.76 0.58 -27.11
C ILE A 70 -52.67 1.36 -26.39
N GLY A 71 -52.80 1.51 -25.07
CA GLY A 71 -51.88 2.33 -24.28
C GLY A 71 -52.18 3.83 -24.34
N TYR A 72 -53.45 4.20 -24.52
CA TYR A 72 -53.90 5.58 -24.72
C TYR A 72 -55.13 5.87 -23.89
N THR A 73 -55.25 7.09 -23.39
CA THR A 73 -56.48 7.60 -22.77
C THR A 73 -56.84 8.96 -23.33
N SER A 74 -58.11 9.17 -23.64
CA SER A 74 -58.60 10.51 -23.98
C SER A 74 -58.69 11.38 -22.74
N LYS A 75 -58.39 12.67 -22.91
CA LYS A 75 -58.61 13.72 -21.92
C LYS A 75 -59.93 14.42 -22.21
N PHE A 76 -60.61 14.83 -21.16
CA PHE A 76 -61.84 15.61 -21.25
C PHE A 76 -61.62 16.96 -20.58
N LYS A 77 -62.19 18.01 -21.18
CA LYS A 77 -62.34 19.32 -20.55
C LYS A 77 -63.81 19.68 -20.53
N THR A 78 -64.20 20.53 -19.61
CA THR A 78 -65.52 21.16 -19.65
C THR A 78 -65.48 22.33 -20.63
N ASP A 79 -66.38 22.35 -21.60
CA ASP A 79 -66.55 23.48 -22.51
C ASP A 79 -67.24 24.68 -21.83
N GLU A 80 -67.35 25.80 -22.55
CA GLU A 80 -67.96 27.03 -22.06
C GLU A 80 -69.45 26.87 -21.67
N ASN A 81 -70.10 25.78 -22.09
CA ASN A 81 -71.49 25.47 -21.83
C ASN A 81 -71.67 24.42 -20.71
N GLY A 82 -70.59 23.96 -20.08
CA GLY A 82 -70.64 22.96 -19.02
C GLY A 82 -70.66 21.51 -19.50
N TYR A 83 -70.49 21.25 -20.80
CA TYR A 83 -70.42 19.89 -21.35
C TYR A 83 -68.97 19.38 -21.36
N GLU A 84 -68.78 18.11 -21.02
CA GLU A 84 -67.49 17.46 -21.24
C GLU A 84 -67.25 17.27 -22.74
N VAL A 85 -66.16 17.85 -23.23
CA VAL A 85 -65.67 17.71 -24.60
C VAL A 85 -64.27 17.12 -24.59
N ILE A 86 -63.93 16.41 -25.66
CA ILE A 86 -62.60 15.80 -25.82
C ILE A 86 -61.56 16.91 -25.93
N ASP A 87 -60.50 16.83 -25.12
CA ASP A 87 -59.35 17.74 -25.12
C ASP A 87 -58.07 17.00 -25.50
N GLY A 88 -58.15 16.27 -26.62
CA GLY A 88 -57.11 15.35 -27.06
C GLY A 88 -56.98 14.14 -26.13
N GLY A 89 -55.76 13.69 -25.93
CA GLY A 89 -55.44 12.54 -25.09
C GLY A 89 -53.94 12.32 -24.98
N GLU A 90 -53.55 11.35 -24.18
CA GLU A 90 -52.15 11.05 -23.90
C GLU A 90 -51.89 9.56 -23.83
N ALA A 91 -50.62 9.19 -23.99
CA ALA A 91 -50.17 7.83 -23.75
C ALA A 91 -50.41 7.47 -22.27
N SER A 92 -51.08 6.34 -22.04
CA SER A 92 -51.43 5.84 -20.72
C SER A 92 -51.21 4.33 -20.71
N THR A 93 -50.26 3.87 -19.89
CA THR A 93 -49.72 2.51 -19.95
C THR A 93 -50.80 1.44 -19.95
N TRP A 94 -50.76 0.57 -20.96
CA TRP A 94 -51.53 -0.67 -20.99
C TRP A 94 -50.68 -1.84 -20.50
N ASN A 95 -51.16 -2.56 -19.49
CA ASN A 95 -50.40 -3.62 -18.81
C ASN A 95 -50.51 -5.01 -19.46
N GLY A 96 -51.17 -5.11 -20.61
CA GLY A 96 -51.47 -6.39 -21.26
C GLY A 96 -52.83 -6.94 -20.85
N GLY A 97 -53.41 -7.79 -21.70
CA GLY A 97 -54.70 -8.42 -21.42
C GLY A 97 -55.13 -9.42 -22.50
N THR A 98 -56.26 -10.06 -22.26
CA THR A 98 -56.91 -10.99 -23.19
C THR A 98 -58.22 -10.38 -23.67
N VAL A 99 -58.59 -10.60 -24.94
CA VAL A 99 -59.82 -10.11 -25.55
C VAL A 99 -60.52 -11.22 -26.31
N ASN A 100 -61.85 -11.23 -26.33
CA ASN A 100 -62.58 -12.27 -27.05
C ASN A 100 -62.41 -12.14 -28.56
N GLY A 101 -62.66 -10.95 -29.12
CA GLY A 101 -62.48 -10.73 -30.54
C GLY A 101 -62.30 -9.26 -30.91
N ILE A 102 -61.64 -9.03 -32.04
CA ILE A 102 -61.37 -7.70 -32.60
C ILE A 102 -61.91 -7.68 -34.03
N TYR A 103 -62.80 -6.73 -34.31
CA TYR A 103 -63.54 -6.71 -35.56
C TYR A 103 -63.59 -5.30 -36.13
N LYS A 104 -63.40 -5.19 -37.45
CA LYS A 104 -63.82 -4.02 -38.23
C LYS A 104 -63.24 -2.69 -37.71
N PHE A 105 -61.91 -2.57 -37.71
CA PHE A 105 -61.20 -1.31 -37.44
C PHE A 105 -60.50 -0.83 -38.70
N ASP A 106 -60.48 0.48 -38.93
CA ASP A 106 -59.66 1.06 -40.00
C ASP A 106 -58.17 1.10 -39.56
N LYS A 107 -57.91 1.23 -38.24
CA LYS A 107 -56.56 1.30 -37.68
C LYS A 107 -56.45 0.66 -36.28
N ILE A 108 -55.33 0.01 -35.98
CA ILE A 108 -54.90 -0.31 -34.61
C ILE A 108 -53.61 0.47 -34.33
N ALA A 109 -53.62 1.36 -33.33
CA ALA A 109 -52.48 2.17 -32.96
C ALA A 109 -51.95 1.85 -31.57
N PHE A 110 -50.64 1.75 -31.44
CA PHE A 110 -49.96 1.48 -30.19
C PHE A 110 -49.29 2.73 -29.63
N TYR A 111 -49.49 2.97 -28.34
CA TYR A 111 -48.94 4.09 -27.58
C TYR A 111 -48.08 3.55 -26.44
N ALA A 112 -48.42 3.77 -25.16
CA ALA A 112 -47.64 3.27 -24.02
C ALA A 112 -48.02 1.83 -23.65
N ILE A 113 -47.13 0.87 -23.89
CA ILE A 113 -47.36 -0.55 -23.56
C ILE A 113 -46.37 -1.08 -22.52
N ASN A 114 -46.78 -2.07 -21.74
CA ASN A 114 -45.89 -2.84 -20.88
C ASN A 114 -45.28 -4.03 -21.64
N PRO A 115 -43.98 -4.05 -21.94
CA PRO A 115 -43.35 -5.13 -22.72
C PRO A 115 -43.09 -6.41 -21.93
N ALA A 116 -43.39 -6.44 -20.63
CA ALA A 116 -43.28 -7.66 -19.83
C ALA A 116 -44.30 -8.72 -20.28
N ASN A 117 -45.46 -8.30 -20.78
CA ASN A 117 -46.61 -9.15 -21.11
C ASN A 117 -46.94 -9.11 -22.62
N THR A 118 -47.71 -10.09 -23.09
CA THR A 118 -48.43 -9.96 -24.35
C THR A 118 -49.38 -8.76 -24.25
N VAL A 119 -49.28 -7.83 -25.20
CA VAL A 119 -50.08 -6.60 -25.19
C VAL A 119 -51.56 -6.94 -25.35
N LEU A 120 -51.93 -7.78 -26.31
CA LEU A 120 -53.30 -8.29 -26.40
C LEU A 120 -53.34 -9.70 -26.97
N ALA A 121 -53.93 -10.63 -26.22
CA ALA A 121 -54.17 -12.00 -26.69
C ALA A 121 -55.63 -12.17 -27.13
N VAL A 122 -55.86 -12.58 -28.38
CA VAL A 122 -57.22 -12.76 -28.91
C VAL A 122 -57.64 -14.23 -28.75
N THR A 123 -58.81 -14.49 -28.16
CA THR A 123 -59.25 -15.88 -27.90
C THR A 123 -60.18 -16.47 -28.95
N ASN A 124 -60.89 -15.64 -29.73
CA ASN A 124 -61.84 -16.12 -30.74
C ASN A 124 -61.45 -15.67 -32.16
N THR A 125 -61.75 -14.43 -32.55
CA THR A 125 -61.52 -13.95 -33.92
C THR A 125 -60.93 -12.56 -33.94
N ALA A 126 -59.86 -12.38 -34.69
CA ALA A 126 -59.35 -11.09 -35.12
C ALA A 126 -58.88 -11.19 -36.58
N ASP A 127 -59.68 -10.66 -37.51
CA ASP A 127 -59.32 -10.57 -38.94
C ASP A 127 -59.02 -9.11 -39.28
N LEU A 128 -57.81 -8.86 -39.77
CA LEU A 128 -57.23 -7.54 -39.98
C LEU A 128 -57.04 -7.18 -41.46
N THR A 129 -57.74 -7.87 -42.38
CA THR A 129 -57.57 -7.71 -43.85
C THR A 129 -57.62 -6.26 -44.34
N ASP A 130 -58.40 -5.40 -43.68
CA ASP A 130 -58.54 -3.97 -44.01
C ASP A 130 -58.15 -3.05 -42.83
N THR A 131 -57.31 -3.53 -41.92
CA THR A 131 -56.91 -2.79 -40.71
C THR A 131 -55.44 -2.40 -40.77
N ALA A 132 -55.15 -1.10 -40.79
CA ALA A 132 -53.78 -0.61 -40.75
C ALA A 132 -53.18 -0.74 -39.34
N ILE A 133 -51.96 -1.27 -39.24
CA ILE A 133 -51.18 -1.27 -38.00
C ILE A 133 -50.33 0.01 -37.92
N ASP A 134 -50.47 0.74 -36.82
CA ASP A 134 -49.77 2.00 -36.58
C ASP A 134 -48.89 1.93 -35.32
N LEU A 135 -47.58 1.93 -35.54
CA LEU A 135 -46.56 1.92 -34.49
C LEU A 135 -45.94 3.31 -34.30
N SER A 136 -46.44 4.35 -34.98
CA SER A 136 -45.81 5.67 -34.99
C SER A 136 -45.85 6.37 -33.64
N ASN A 137 -46.60 5.90 -32.65
CA ASN A 137 -46.66 6.49 -31.31
C ASN A 137 -46.22 5.51 -30.21
N LEU A 138 -45.68 4.36 -30.60
CA LEU A 138 -45.32 3.31 -29.67
C LEU A 138 -44.29 3.83 -28.65
N SER A 139 -44.45 3.42 -27.40
CA SER A 139 -43.52 3.68 -26.31
C SER A 139 -43.66 2.57 -25.28
N PHE A 140 -42.59 2.32 -24.53
CA PHE A 140 -42.59 1.26 -23.52
C PHE A 140 -42.65 1.90 -22.13
N SER A 141 -43.41 1.28 -21.23
CA SER A 141 -43.36 1.63 -19.81
C SER A 141 -41.92 1.51 -19.29
N ASP A 142 -41.54 2.43 -18.39
CA ASP A 142 -40.21 2.50 -17.78
C ASP A 142 -39.05 2.56 -18.78
N ASN A 143 -39.25 3.21 -19.94
CA ASN A 143 -38.29 3.29 -21.05
C ASN A 143 -37.80 1.92 -21.52
N GLY A 144 -38.57 0.85 -21.30
CA GLY A 144 -38.18 -0.49 -21.73
C GLY A 144 -37.33 -1.28 -20.74
N ALA A 145 -37.12 -0.81 -19.51
CA ALA A 145 -36.31 -1.52 -18.52
C ALA A 145 -36.77 -2.96 -18.23
N ALA A 146 -38.06 -3.25 -18.43
CA ALA A 146 -38.62 -4.60 -18.29
C ALA A 146 -38.32 -5.54 -19.47
N VAL A 147 -37.77 -5.03 -20.58
CA VAL A 147 -37.36 -5.83 -21.73
C VAL A 147 -36.08 -6.56 -21.37
N LYS A 148 -36.15 -7.88 -21.27
CA LYS A 148 -34.96 -8.72 -21.18
C LYS A 148 -34.28 -8.75 -22.54
N ALA A 149 -32.95 -8.78 -22.55
CA ALA A 149 -32.16 -8.89 -23.77
C ALA A 149 -32.65 -10.03 -24.65
N GLY A 150 -32.81 -9.77 -25.95
CA GLY A 150 -33.25 -10.74 -26.95
C GLY A 150 -34.64 -11.35 -26.74
N LYS A 151 -35.49 -10.79 -25.86
CA LYS A 151 -36.87 -11.24 -25.67
C LYS A 151 -37.79 -10.68 -26.76
N THR A 152 -38.51 -11.52 -27.49
CA THR A 152 -39.59 -11.10 -28.38
C THR A 152 -40.74 -10.47 -27.58
N ILE A 153 -41.27 -9.34 -28.06
CA ILE A 153 -42.44 -8.66 -27.48
C ILE A 153 -43.67 -8.98 -28.35
N THR A 154 -44.72 -9.54 -27.79
CA THR A 154 -45.95 -9.85 -28.53
C THR A 154 -46.93 -8.69 -28.44
N LEU A 155 -47.22 -8.05 -29.57
CA LEU A 155 -48.16 -6.92 -29.66
C LEU A 155 -49.60 -7.42 -29.80
N LEU A 156 -49.85 -8.36 -30.70
CA LEU A 156 -51.14 -9.05 -30.83
C LEU A 156 -50.87 -10.53 -31.02
N GLU A 157 -51.58 -11.36 -30.29
CA GLU A 157 -51.55 -12.81 -30.43
C GLU A 157 -52.85 -13.30 -31.08
N ASN A 158 -52.75 -14.27 -31.99
CA ASN A 158 -53.88 -14.95 -32.63
C ASN A 158 -54.71 -14.02 -33.55
N VAL A 159 -54.06 -13.41 -34.54
CA VAL A 159 -54.68 -12.52 -35.55
C VAL A 159 -54.54 -13.09 -36.96
N LYS A 160 -55.46 -12.72 -37.87
CA LYS A 160 -55.42 -13.11 -39.29
C LYS A 160 -55.19 -11.90 -40.18
N ASN A 161 -54.48 -12.09 -41.29
CA ASN A 161 -54.27 -11.09 -42.34
C ASN A 161 -53.67 -9.75 -41.83
N ALA A 162 -52.76 -9.81 -40.85
CA ALA A 162 -52.11 -8.61 -40.32
C ALA A 162 -51.15 -8.00 -41.36
N ASP A 163 -51.49 -6.83 -41.91
CA ASP A 163 -50.60 -6.10 -42.82
C ASP A 163 -49.72 -5.09 -42.07
N ILE A 164 -48.41 -5.33 -42.11
CA ILE A 164 -47.40 -4.46 -41.51
C ILE A 164 -46.60 -3.64 -42.54
N SER A 165 -46.91 -3.76 -43.83
CA SER A 165 -46.15 -3.13 -44.93
C SER A 165 -46.15 -1.59 -44.87
N ASN A 166 -47.21 -1.01 -44.32
CA ASN A 166 -47.39 0.43 -44.14
C ASN A 166 -47.24 0.88 -42.67
N THR A 167 -46.72 0.01 -41.80
CA THR A 167 -46.34 0.45 -40.46
C THR A 167 -45.20 1.45 -40.60
N GLY A 168 -45.29 2.58 -39.90
CA GLY A 168 -44.13 3.44 -39.68
C GLY A 168 -43.17 2.71 -38.76
N LEU A 169 -42.48 1.67 -39.25
CA LEU A 169 -41.53 0.84 -38.52
C LEU A 169 -40.55 1.75 -37.79
N LYS A 170 -40.78 1.89 -36.49
CA LYS A 170 -39.90 2.63 -35.59
C LYS A 170 -38.88 1.64 -35.05
N GLU A 171 -37.63 1.86 -35.41
CA GLU A 171 -36.52 1.15 -34.80
C GLU A 171 -36.44 1.56 -33.32
N TYR A 172 -36.84 0.66 -32.41
CA TYR A 172 -36.61 0.84 -30.97
C TYR A 172 -35.30 0.17 -30.60
N ARG A 173 -34.35 1.00 -30.17
CA ARG A 173 -33.09 0.54 -29.58
C ARG A 173 -33.29 0.36 -28.08
N PHE A 174 -33.01 -0.84 -27.59
CA PHE A 174 -32.84 -1.10 -26.17
C PHE A 174 -31.37 -1.33 -25.89
N ASP A 175 -30.86 -0.67 -24.86
CA ASP A 175 -29.53 -0.90 -24.31
C ASP A 175 -29.64 -1.87 -23.13
N TYR A 176 -28.70 -2.81 -23.04
CA TYR A 176 -28.63 -3.86 -22.04
C TYR A 176 -27.26 -3.82 -21.36
N ASP A 177 -27.26 -3.99 -20.05
CA ASP A 177 -26.06 -4.29 -19.25
C ASP A 177 -26.17 -5.73 -18.74
N LEU A 178 -25.49 -6.64 -19.41
CA LEU A 178 -25.51 -8.07 -19.11
C LEU A 178 -24.34 -8.41 -18.20
N LYS A 179 -24.62 -8.87 -16.99
CA LYS A 179 -23.61 -9.14 -15.97
C LYS A 179 -23.39 -10.63 -15.72
N SER A 180 -22.18 -10.99 -15.26
CA SER A 180 -21.92 -12.29 -14.64
C SER A 180 -22.74 -12.47 -13.35
N ALA A 181 -22.82 -13.72 -12.87
CA ALA A 181 -23.60 -14.06 -11.68
C ALA A 181 -23.13 -13.35 -10.39
N ASP A 182 -21.85 -13.00 -10.31
CA ASP A 182 -21.22 -12.26 -9.22
C ASP A 182 -21.18 -10.74 -9.46
N GLU A 183 -21.74 -10.27 -10.58
CA GLU A 183 -21.76 -8.87 -11.02
C GLU A 183 -20.39 -8.20 -11.23
N THR A 184 -19.29 -8.95 -11.20
CA THR A 184 -17.94 -8.40 -11.37
C THR A 184 -17.56 -8.19 -12.83
N ASN A 185 -18.18 -8.95 -13.74
CA ASN A 185 -17.99 -8.88 -15.19
C ASN A 185 -19.26 -8.38 -15.84
N SER A 186 -19.14 -7.58 -16.90
CA SER A 186 -20.30 -7.09 -17.62
C SER A 186 -20.07 -6.88 -19.12
N LEU A 187 -21.19 -6.79 -19.83
CA LEU A 187 -21.29 -6.62 -21.26
C LEU A 187 -22.37 -5.58 -21.56
N ALA A 188 -21.96 -4.46 -22.14
CA ALA A 188 -22.87 -3.46 -22.66
C ALA A 188 -23.25 -3.80 -24.10
N ALA A 189 -24.55 -3.94 -24.37
CA ALA A 189 -25.06 -4.29 -25.69
C ALA A 189 -26.31 -3.50 -26.04
N SER A 190 -26.67 -3.46 -27.32
CA SER A 190 -27.93 -2.87 -27.77
C SER A 190 -28.59 -3.70 -28.86
N ALA A 191 -29.91 -3.71 -28.93
CA ALA A 191 -30.65 -4.38 -30.00
C ALA A 191 -31.74 -3.48 -30.59
N LEU A 192 -31.85 -3.48 -31.92
CA LEU A 192 -32.96 -2.91 -32.66
C LEU A 192 -34.09 -3.93 -32.77
N TYR A 193 -35.34 -3.49 -32.54
CA TYR A 193 -36.52 -4.33 -32.64
C TYR A 193 -37.30 -4.02 -33.92
N GLU A 194 -37.62 -5.07 -34.67
CA GLU A 194 -38.38 -4.99 -35.92
C GLU A 194 -39.76 -5.62 -35.74
N ALA A 195 -40.79 -4.95 -36.26
CA ALA A 195 -42.14 -5.52 -36.32
C ALA A 195 -42.20 -6.65 -37.36
N LYS A 196 -42.74 -7.80 -36.96
CA LYS A 196 -42.91 -9.00 -37.80
C LYS A 196 -44.21 -9.70 -37.48
N THR A 197 -44.67 -10.53 -38.41
CA THR A 197 -45.68 -11.55 -38.13
C THR A 197 -45.03 -12.93 -38.09
N GLU A 198 -45.47 -13.78 -37.16
CA GLU A 198 -45.03 -15.17 -37.04
C GLU A 198 -46.24 -16.09 -36.88
N ILE A 199 -46.21 -17.28 -37.50
CA ILE A 199 -47.30 -18.26 -37.39
C ILE A 199 -47.56 -18.59 -35.92
N ASN A 200 -48.82 -18.56 -35.51
CA ASN A 200 -49.20 -18.96 -34.17
C ASN A 200 -49.11 -20.49 -34.04
N ALA A 201 -48.27 -20.99 -33.13
CA ALA A 201 -48.04 -22.42 -32.95
C ALA A 201 -49.30 -23.19 -32.48
N ALA A 202 -50.24 -22.51 -31.82
CA ALA A 202 -51.50 -23.09 -31.36
C ALA A 202 -52.62 -23.04 -32.42
N HIS A 203 -52.50 -22.16 -33.43
CA HIS A 203 -53.53 -21.92 -34.45
C HIS A 203 -52.87 -21.74 -35.82
N SER A 204 -52.86 -22.80 -36.64
CA SER A 204 -52.15 -22.83 -37.93
C SER A 204 -52.69 -21.84 -38.99
N ASP A 205 -53.87 -21.28 -38.77
CA ASP A 205 -54.54 -20.29 -39.62
C ASP A 205 -54.47 -18.87 -39.06
N ALA A 206 -53.66 -18.64 -38.03
CA ALA A 206 -53.45 -17.34 -37.40
C ALA A 206 -51.95 -17.03 -37.21
N GLU A 207 -51.67 -15.75 -37.02
CA GLU A 207 -50.34 -15.17 -36.82
C GLU A 207 -50.30 -14.38 -35.51
N ASN A 208 -49.08 -14.12 -35.03
CA ASN A 208 -48.80 -13.20 -33.94
C ASN A 208 -48.09 -11.98 -34.53
N LEU A 209 -48.58 -10.79 -34.22
CA LEU A 209 -47.88 -9.53 -34.45
C LEU A 209 -46.89 -9.33 -33.31
N ILE A 210 -45.59 -9.31 -33.63
CA ILE A 210 -44.50 -9.25 -32.66
C ILE A 210 -43.52 -8.13 -32.98
N LEU A 211 -42.76 -7.70 -31.98
CA LEU A 211 -41.50 -7.00 -32.14
C LEU A 211 -40.38 -7.98 -31.83
N LYS A 212 -39.60 -8.32 -32.85
CA LYS A 212 -38.51 -9.27 -32.75
C LYS A 212 -37.18 -8.54 -32.60
N PRO A 213 -36.36 -8.87 -31.60
CA PRO A 213 -35.02 -8.32 -31.49
C PRO A 213 -34.14 -8.80 -32.64
N GLY A 214 -33.32 -7.89 -33.18
CA GLY A 214 -32.18 -8.24 -34.02
C GLY A 214 -30.98 -8.73 -33.19
N THR A 215 -29.84 -8.88 -33.87
CA THR A 215 -28.55 -9.20 -33.23
C THR A 215 -28.17 -8.14 -32.20
N LEU A 216 -27.75 -8.57 -31.01
CA LEU A 216 -27.23 -7.68 -29.97
C LEU A 216 -25.87 -7.15 -30.42
N LYS A 217 -25.80 -5.84 -30.67
CA LYS A 217 -24.55 -5.13 -30.96
C LYS A 217 -23.86 -4.80 -29.64
N VAL A 218 -22.75 -5.45 -29.38
CA VAL A 218 -21.93 -5.23 -28.19
C VAL A 218 -21.06 -3.99 -28.41
N SER A 219 -21.06 -3.09 -27.44
CA SER A 219 -20.22 -1.88 -27.45
C SER A 219 -19.04 -1.98 -26.48
N ALA A 220 -19.19 -2.69 -25.36
CA ALA A 220 -18.12 -2.85 -24.39
C ALA A 220 -18.22 -4.20 -23.66
N VAL A 221 -17.06 -4.80 -23.40
CA VAL A 221 -16.86 -5.98 -22.57
C VAL A 221 -15.94 -5.58 -21.44
N ASN A 222 -16.42 -5.69 -20.20
CA ASN A 222 -15.64 -5.40 -19.01
C ASN A 222 -15.47 -6.70 -18.24
N LEU A 223 -14.26 -7.24 -18.27
CA LEU A 223 -13.92 -8.42 -17.47
C LEU A 223 -13.17 -7.95 -16.21
N SER A 224 -13.56 -8.52 -15.08
CA SER A 224 -13.37 -8.04 -13.72
C SER A 224 -11.95 -7.62 -13.38
N ALA A 225 -11.90 -6.61 -12.52
CA ALA A 225 -10.76 -5.78 -12.14
C ALA A 225 -9.48 -6.55 -11.79
N ASP A 226 -8.40 -6.15 -12.47
CA ASP A 226 -6.99 -6.42 -12.21
C ASP A 226 -6.50 -7.88 -12.21
N THR A 227 -7.34 -8.90 -12.02
CA THR A 227 -6.89 -10.30 -11.86
C THR A 227 -7.76 -11.36 -12.55
N LEU A 228 -7.14 -12.45 -13.00
CA LEU A 228 -7.76 -13.64 -13.61
C LEU A 228 -7.40 -14.90 -12.80
N ASP A 229 -8.38 -15.50 -12.13
CA ASP A 229 -8.17 -16.69 -11.28
C ASP A 229 -8.04 -18.01 -12.06
N TRP A 230 -6.84 -18.39 -12.45
CA TRP A 230 -6.56 -19.58 -13.27
C TRP A 230 -7.09 -20.90 -12.68
N GLY A 231 -7.28 -20.97 -11.37
CA GLY A 231 -7.72 -22.19 -10.68
C GLY A 231 -9.21 -22.52 -10.84
N SER A 232 -10.00 -21.63 -11.42
CA SER A 232 -11.44 -21.82 -11.63
C SER A 232 -11.77 -22.29 -13.05
N ASP A 233 -12.53 -23.39 -13.13
CA ASP A 233 -13.04 -24.00 -14.37
C ASP A 233 -14.19 -23.20 -15.02
N ASP A 234 -14.78 -22.25 -14.30
CA ASP A 234 -15.89 -21.45 -14.82
C ASP A 234 -15.39 -20.38 -15.78
N SER A 235 -16.10 -20.21 -16.91
CA SER A 235 -15.87 -19.09 -17.81
C SER A 235 -16.19 -17.77 -17.10
N VAL A 236 -15.42 -16.73 -17.38
CA VAL A 236 -15.59 -15.42 -16.73
C VAL A 236 -16.94 -14.78 -17.07
N LEU A 237 -17.38 -14.86 -18.33
CA LEU A 237 -18.68 -14.38 -18.79
C LEU A 237 -19.39 -15.42 -19.66
N ASN A 238 -20.64 -15.74 -19.33
CA ASN A 238 -21.47 -16.68 -20.09
C ASN A 238 -22.52 -15.92 -20.92
N LEU A 239 -22.53 -16.11 -22.24
CA LEU A 239 -23.54 -15.51 -23.11
C LEU A 239 -24.86 -16.30 -23.09
N GLY A 240 -25.98 -15.56 -23.12
CA GLY A 240 -27.32 -16.13 -23.23
C GLY A 240 -27.63 -16.68 -24.62
N ASN A 241 -28.82 -17.27 -24.78
CA ASN A 241 -29.28 -17.85 -26.05
C ASN A 241 -29.79 -16.79 -27.04
N TYR A 242 -28.88 -15.92 -27.50
CA TYR A 242 -29.15 -14.82 -28.43
C TYR A 242 -28.07 -14.73 -29.50
N ASP A 243 -28.29 -13.87 -30.50
CA ASP A 243 -27.25 -13.53 -31.48
C ASP A 243 -26.48 -12.30 -31.00
N PHE A 244 -25.15 -12.39 -30.99
CA PHE A 244 -24.24 -11.32 -30.57
C PHE A 244 -23.27 -10.92 -31.68
N ASP A 245 -22.97 -9.62 -31.74
CA ASP A 245 -21.97 -9.04 -32.63
C ASP A 245 -21.03 -8.13 -31.83
N PHE A 246 -19.77 -8.55 -31.74
CA PHE A 246 -18.68 -7.91 -31.03
C PHE A 246 -17.78 -7.06 -31.94
N SER A 247 -18.13 -6.89 -33.22
CA SER A 247 -17.27 -6.19 -34.21
C SER A 247 -16.90 -4.75 -33.84
N GLN A 248 -17.62 -4.12 -32.92
CA GLN A 248 -17.37 -2.77 -32.40
C GLN A 248 -17.14 -2.74 -30.89
N ALA A 249 -16.96 -3.91 -30.27
CA ALA A 249 -16.81 -4.03 -28.83
C ALA A 249 -15.42 -3.55 -28.39
N ALA A 250 -15.37 -2.62 -27.45
CA ALA A 250 -14.15 -2.34 -26.70
C ALA A 250 -13.98 -3.37 -25.58
N LEU A 251 -12.80 -3.96 -25.47
CA LEU A 251 -12.44 -4.82 -24.34
C LEU A 251 -11.67 -4.02 -23.29
N SER A 252 -12.15 -4.04 -22.06
CA SER A 252 -11.36 -3.66 -20.88
C SER A 252 -10.88 -4.93 -20.19
N LEU A 253 -9.56 -5.09 -20.09
CA LEU A 253 -8.91 -6.27 -19.52
C LEU A 253 -7.68 -5.85 -18.70
N GLY A 254 -7.78 -5.94 -17.37
CA GLY A 254 -6.69 -5.61 -16.45
C GLY A 254 -6.21 -4.15 -16.50
N SER A 255 -5.16 -3.87 -15.73
CA SER A 255 -4.50 -2.55 -15.69
C SER A 255 -3.40 -2.47 -16.77
N ASN A 256 -3.48 -1.46 -17.65
CA ASN A 256 -2.45 -1.12 -18.65
C ASN A 256 -2.04 -2.26 -19.63
N GLY A 257 -2.94 -3.21 -19.93
CA GLY A 257 -2.65 -4.33 -20.84
C GLY A 257 -1.80 -5.46 -20.24
N ASN A 258 -1.62 -5.47 -18.91
CA ASN A 258 -1.01 -6.58 -18.19
C ASN A 258 -2.09 -7.37 -17.43
N MET A 259 -2.14 -8.68 -17.68
CA MET A 259 -3.03 -9.60 -16.98
C MET A 259 -2.37 -10.11 -15.69
N ALA A 260 -2.87 -9.76 -14.52
CA ALA A 260 -2.45 -10.47 -13.31
C ALA A 260 -3.23 -11.79 -13.21
N ILE A 261 -2.54 -12.91 -13.03
CA ILE A 261 -3.14 -14.23 -12.88
C ILE A 261 -3.00 -14.68 -11.42
N THR A 262 -4.05 -15.28 -10.88
CA THR A 262 -4.08 -15.87 -9.53
C THR A 262 -4.45 -17.35 -9.61
N GLY A 263 -4.35 -18.09 -8.50
CA GLY A 263 -4.79 -19.50 -8.43
C GLY A 263 -3.97 -20.49 -9.26
N ALA A 264 -2.80 -20.08 -9.78
CA ALA A 264 -1.86 -20.97 -10.44
C ALA A 264 -0.93 -21.62 -9.39
N ASP A 265 -0.93 -22.96 -9.31
CA ASP A 265 -0.08 -23.70 -8.38
C ASP A 265 1.25 -24.19 -9.00
N THR A 266 1.34 -24.16 -10.34
CA THR A 266 2.51 -24.56 -11.13
C THR A 266 2.72 -23.60 -12.29
N LEU A 267 3.88 -23.67 -12.95
CA LEU A 267 4.12 -22.85 -14.13
C LEU A 267 3.11 -23.17 -15.24
N LEU A 268 2.51 -22.13 -15.81
CA LEU A 268 1.59 -22.24 -16.94
C LEU A 268 2.37 -22.50 -18.24
N ALA A 269 1.96 -23.50 -19.01
CA ALA A 269 2.61 -23.89 -20.26
C ALA A 269 2.08 -23.09 -21.45
N ALA A 270 2.91 -22.94 -22.49
CA ALA A 270 2.44 -22.38 -23.75
C ALA A 270 1.29 -23.24 -24.33
N GLY A 271 0.18 -22.60 -24.67
CA GLY A 271 -1.04 -23.27 -25.12
C GLY A 271 -2.08 -23.52 -24.01
N ASP A 272 -1.71 -23.38 -22.72
CA ASP A 272 -2.71 -23.35 -21.65
C ASP A 272 -3.67 -22.19 -21.90
N SER A 273 -4.97 -22.45 -21.79
CA SER A 273 -6.00 -21.50 -22.22
C SER A 273 -7.17 -21.46 -21.26
N ARG A 274 -7.76 -20.29 -21.10
CA ARG A 274 -8.95 -20.07 -20.28
C ARG A 274 -10.01 -19.31 -21.05
N THR A 275 -11.24 -19.81 -21.03
CA THR A 275 -12.36 -19.14 -21.69
C THR A 275 -12.81 -17.93 -20.88
N LEU A 276 -12.67 -16.74 -21.47
CA LEU A 276 -13.12 -15.49 -20.88
C LEU A 276 -14.59 -15.22 -21.20
N VAL A 277 -14.98 -15.44 -22.45
CA VAL A 277 -16.37 -15.31 -22.89
C VAL A 277 -16.81 -16.64 -23.48
N ASP A 278 -17.77 -17.31 -22.84
CA ASP A 278 -18.39 -18.53 -23.31
C ASP A 278 -19.67 -18.20 -24.10
N GLY A 279 -19.61 -18.37 -25.42
CA GLY A 279 -20.74 -18.18 -26.33
C GLY A 279 -21.41 -19.48 -26.76
N THR A 280 -21.11 -20.63 -26.15
CA THR A 280 -21.63 -21.94 -26.58
C THR A 280 -23.16 -22.01 -26.63
N LYS A 281 -23.84 -21.31 -25.71
CA LYS A 281 -25.31 -21.22 -25.67
C LYS A 281 -25.91 -20.19 -26.63
N ALA A 282 -25.11 -19.27 -27.17
CA ALA A 282 -25.58 -18.24 -28.09
C ALA A 282 -26.00 -18.85 -29.44
N GLY A 283 -26.95 -18.22 -30.13
CA GLY A 283 -27.36 -18.63 -31.47
C GLY A 283 -26.22 -18.44 -32.47
N LYS A 284 -25.84 -17.18 -32.66
CA LYS A 284 -24.71 -16.73 -33.48
C LYS A 284 -23.81 -15.76 -32.69
N VAL A 285 -22.51 -15.88 -32.86
CA VAL A 285 -21.51 -14.92 -32.33
C VAL A 285 -20.62 -14.50 -33.49
N THR A 286 -20.41 -13.19 -33.66
CA THR A 286 -19.49 -12.63 -34.67
C THR A 286 -18.64 -11.52 -34.07
N GLY A 287 -17.47 -11.25 -34.66
CA GLY A 287 -16.65 -10.08 -34.31
C GLY A 287 -15.79 -10.25 -33.06
N LEU A 288 -15.67 -11.46 -32.49
CA LEU A 288 -14.75 -11.72 -31.38
C LEU A 288 -13.28 -11.58 -31.81
N ASP A 289 -12.99 -11.83 -33.09
CA ASP A 289 -11.69 -11.61 -33.71
C ASP A 289 -11.21 -10.15 -33.61
N ALA A 290 -12.12 -9.18 -33.56
CA ALA A 290 -11.78 -7.78 -33.34
C ALA A 290 -11.18 -7.51 -31.95
N MET A 291 -11.42 -8.41 -30.99
CA MET A 291 -10.87 -8.33 -29.62
C MET A 291 -9.59 -9.15 -29.46
N ALA A 292 -9.12 -9.84 -30.51
CA ALA A 292 -7.87 -10.59 -30.46
C ALA A 292 -6.69 -9.64 -30.27
N ALA A 293 -5.93 -9.85 -29.20
CA ALA A 293 -4.81 -9.01 -28.82
C ALA A 293 -3.77 -9.81 -28.04
N ASN A 294 -2.50 -9.43 -28.19
CA ASN A 294 -1.41 -9.92 -27.34
C ASN A 294 -1.32 -9.04 -26.11
N ASN A 295 -1.11 -9.66 -24.95
CA ASN A 295 -1.01 -8.98 -23.67
C ASN A 295 0.15 -9.58 -22.88
N SER A 296 0.74 -8.82 -21.96
CA SER A 296 1.61 -9.43 -20.96
C SER A 296 0.77 -10.05 -19.85
N TYR A 297 1.36 -10.99 -19.11
CA TYR A 297 0.81 -11.45 -17.84
C TYR A 297 1.87 -11.49 -16.75
N SER A 298 1.40 -11.52 -15.50
CA SER A 298 2.20 -11.81 -14.31
C SER A 298 1.41 -12.69 -13.35
N TYR A 299 2.07 -13.63 -12.70
CA TYR A 299 1.54 -14.33 -11.53
C TYR A 299 2.65 -14.69 -10.56
N ASP A 300 2.27 -14.95 -9.33
CA ASP A 300 3.19 -15.39 -8.30
C ASP A 300 2.97 -16.86 -7.94
N LEU A 301 4.07 -17.53 -7.58
CA LEU A 301 4.15 -18.88 -7.05
C LEU A 301 4.89 -18.85 -5.71
N ALA A 302 4.83 -19.96 -4.97
CA ALA A 302 5.53 -20.13 -3.69
C ALA A 302 5.24 -18.98 -2.71
N ASP A 303 3.96 -18.72 -2.46
CA ASP A 303 3.47 -17.70 -1.53
C ASP A 303 4.00 -16.27 -1.82
N GLY A 304 4.15 -15.92 -3.09
CA GLY A 304 4.64 -14.60 -3.51
C GLY A 304 6.16 -14.53 -3.70
N ALA A 305 6.89 -15.61 -3.40
CA ALA A 305 8.35 -15.60 -3.46
C ALA A 305 8.92 -15.77 -4.87
N VAL A 306 8.11 -16.24 -5.84
CA VAL A 306 8.51 -16.40 -7.24
C VAL A 306 7.52 -15.69 -8.14
N THR A 307 7.97 -14.68 -8.88
CA THR A 307 7.15 -13.98 -9.87
C THR A 307 7.47 -14.47 -11.27
N VAL A 308 6.44 -14.87 -12.00
CA VAL A 308 6.53 -15.29 -13.40
C VAL A 308 5.84 -14.26 -14.27
N THR A 309 6.55 -13.78 -15.30
CA THR A 309 5.98 -12.92 -16.33
C THR A 309 6.13 -13.53 -17.70
N GLY A 310 5.20 -13.20 -18.59
CA GLY A 310 5.23 -13.71 -19.95
C GLY A 310 4.26 -12.99 -20.86
N SER A 311 4.05 -13.60 -22.02
CA SER A 311 3.13 -13.11 -23.04
C SER A 311 1.97 -14.08 -23.21
N GLY A 312 0.75 -13.54 -23.26
CA GLY A 312 -0.49 -14.24 -23.55
C GLY A 312 -1.21 -13.59 -24.73
N ALA A 313 -2.23 -14.27 -25.23
CA ALA A 313 -3.02 -13.79 -26.36
C ALA A 313 -4.51 -14.10 -26.18
N LEU A 314 -5.34 -13.12 -26.50
CA LEU A 314 -6.78 -13.33 -26.70
C LEU A 314 -7.00 -13.91 -28.08
N LYS A 315 -7.71 -15.01 -28.15
CA LYS A 315 -8.00 -15.73 -29.40
C LYS A 315 -9.48 -15.97 -29.55
N ASP A 316 -9.98 -15.64 -30.73
CA ASP A 316 -11.29 -16.10 -31.18
C ASP A 316 -11.24 -17.61 -31.43
N ASN A 317 -12.14 -18.32 -30.77
CA ASN A 317 -12.36 -19.75 -30.91
C ASN A 317 -13.81 -20.02 -31.38
N GLY A 318 -14.26 -19.25 -32.36
CA GLY A 318 -15.57 -19.35 -33.00
C GLY A 318 -16.67 -18.64 -32.21
N LYS A 319 -17.19 -19.29 -31.17
CA LYS A 319 -18.18 -18.67 -30.26
C LYS A 319 -17.57 -18.18 -28.96
N ASN A 320 -16.32 -18.53 -28.69
CA ASN A 320 -15.65 -18.25 -27.43
C ASN A 320 -14.48 -17.29 -27.63
N LEU A 321 -14.21 -16.46 -26.63
CA LEU A 321 -12.98 -15.69 -26.53
C LEU A 321 -12.11 -16.31 -25.44
N ASP A 322 -10.98 -16.86 -25.84
CA ASP A 322 -10.06 -17.56 -24.93
C ASP A 322 -8.80 -16.72 -24.69
N TYR A 323 -8.31 -16.69 -23.46
CA TYR A 323 -6.99 -16.18 -23.11
C TYR A 323 -5.99 -17.33 -23.06
N THR A 324 -5.04 -17.36 -23.99
CA THR A 324 -4.04 -18.43 -24.13
C THR A 324 -2.64 -17.94 -23.76
N ILE A 325 -1.96 -18.68 -22.90
CA ILE A 325 -0.54 -18.46 -22.58
C ILE A 325 0.29 -18.73 -23.83
N SER A 326 1.15 -17.78 -24.22
CA SER A 326 1.98 -17.89 -25.42
C SER A 326 3.44 -18.19 -25.10
N SER A 327 4.01 -17.56 -24.08
CA SER A 327 5.38 -17.79 -23.62
C SER A 327 5.54 -17.45 -22.14
N ILE A 328 6.61 -17.98 -21.53
CA ILE A 328 7.15 -17.50 -20.26
C ILE A 328 8.39 -16.68 -20.59
N ASP A 329 8.39 -15.39 -20.24
CA ASP A 329 9.46 -14.46 -20.61
C ASP A 329 10.48 -14.31 -19.46
N LYS A 330 10.02 -14.26 -18.20
CA LYS A 330 10.89 -14.14 -17.03
C LYS A 330 10.35 -14.91 -15.82
N ILE A 331 11.25 -15.52 -15.06
CA ILE A 331 11.02 -16.07 -13.72
C ILE A 331 11.96 -15.33 -12.78
N SER A 332 11.44 -14.70 -11.73
CA SER A 332 12.25 -13.96 -10.74
C SER A 332 11.99 -14.48 -9.33
N TYR A 333 13.03 -14.51 -8.51
CA TYR A 333 12.95 -14.97 -7.12
C TYR A 333 13.12 -13.78 -6.17
N GLY A 334 12.19 -13.63 -5.22
CA GLY A 334 12.23 -12.63 -4.16
C GLY A 334 12.86 -13.19 -2.89
N THR A 335 12.09 -13.17 -1.79
CA THR A 335 12.51 -13.75 -0.51
C THR A 335 12.08 -15.21 -0.41
N LEU A 336 13.04 -16.13 -0.34
CA LEU A 336 12.81 -17.56 -0.29
C LEU A 336 13.11 -18.14 1.10
N ASP A 337 12.39 -19.20 1.46
CA ASP A 337 12.88 -20.12 2.47
C ASP A 337 13.96 -21.03 1.85
N TRP A 338 15.14 -21.04 2.46
CA TRP A 338 16.22 -21.94 2.09
C TRP A 338 15.83 -23.41 2.35
N LYS A 339 15.94 -24.25 1.32
CA LYS A 339 15.62 -25.69 1.38
C LYS A 339 16.78 -26.50 0.80
N THR A 340 17.71 -26.93 1.65
CA THR A 340 18.86 -27.74 1.23
C THR A 340 18.41 -29.02 0.50
N GLY A 341 18.80 -29.15 -0.77
CA GLY A 341 18.40 -30.25 -1.65
C GLY A 341 16.91 -30.27 -2.03
N GLY A 342 16.13 -29.28 -1.58
CA GLY A 342 14.73 -29.11 -1.90
C GLY A 342 14.50 -28.27 -3.15
N THR A 343 13.24 -28.22 -3.58
CA THR A 343 12.80 -27.51 -4.78
C THR A 343 11.89 -26.34 -4.41
N VAL A 344 12.07 -25.18 -5.06
CA VAL A 344 11.17 -24.01 -4.93
C VAL A 344 9.93 -24.19 -5.79
N VAL A 345 10.10 -24.25 -7.11
CA VAL A 345 9.02 -24.46 -8.08
C VAL A 345 9.33 -25.62 -9.04
N SER A 346 8.30 -26.24 -9.60
CA SER A 346 8.42 -27.35 -10.54
C SER A 346 7.54 -27.12 -11.76
N LEU A 347 7.98 -27.65 -12.91
CA LEU A 347 7.10 -27.82 -14.07
C LEU A 347 6.11 -28.96 -13.83
N ASP A 348 4.95 -28.89 -14.49
CA ASP A 348 4.00 -29.99 -14.55
C ASP A 348 4.48 -31.05 -15.57
N ALA A 349 4.70 -32.28 -15.11
CA ALA A 349 5.16 -33.38 -15.95
C ALA A 349 4.15 -33.78 -17.06
N GLY A 350 2.88 -33.37 -16.94
CA GLY A 350 1.85 -33.59 -17.96
C GLY A 350 1.87 -32.60 -19.13
N LYS A 351 2.69 -31.55 -19.07
CA LYS A 351 2.68 -30.43 -20.04
C LYS A 351 4.00 -30.30 -20.80
N THR A 352 3.93 -29.67 -21.96
CA THR A 352 5.11 -29.33 -22.77
C THR A 352 5.46 -27.86 -22.59
N TYR A 353 6.72 -27.57 -22.30
CA TYR A 353 7.21 -26.21 -22.10
C TYR A 353 8.30 -25.89 -23.13
N ASP A 354 8.26 -24.66 -23.67
CA ASP A 354 9.38 -24.06 -24.39
C ASP A 354 9.92 -22.88 -23.57
N LEU A 355 11.11 -23.08 -23.00
CA LEU A 355 11.79 -22.09 -22.17
C LEU A 355 13.01 -21.47 -22.88
N THR A 356 13.15 -21.68 -24.19
CA THR A 356 14.33 -21.26 -24.96
C THR A 356 14.63 -19.76 -24.80
N ASN A 357 13.59 -18.93 -24.71
CA ASN A 357 13.70 -17.47 -24.56
C ASN A 357 13.40 -16.97 -23.14
N THR A 358 13.14 -17.87 -22.19
CA THR A 358 12.83 -17.50 -20.80
C THR A 358 14.07 -17.00 -20.08
N LYS A 359 13.96 -15.92 -19.32
CA LYS A 359 15.03 -15.44 -18.43
C LYS A 359 14.76 -15.89 -17.00
N VAL A 360 15.72 -16.55 -16.38
CA VAL A 360 15.62 -16.96 -14.97
C VAL A 360 16.51 -16.05 -14.15
N ASP A 361 15.90 -15.21 -13.31
CA ASP A 361 16.60 -14.16 -12.58
C ASP A 361 17.17 -14.66 -11.26
N THR A 362 18.47 -14.94 -11.27
CA THR A 362 19.21 -15.50 -10.14
C THR A 362 20.23 -14.52 -9.58
N ALA A 363 20.14 -13.24 -9.97
CA ALA A 363 21.14 -12.22 -9.65
C ALA A 363 21.06 -11.76 -8.19
N ASN A 364 19.86 -11.60 -7.65
CA ASN A 364 19.63 -11.17 -6.28
C ASN A 364 18.49 -12.01 -5.68
N ILE A 365 18.76 -12.73 -4.61
CA ILE A 365 17.79 -13.58 -3.91
C ILE A 365 17.88 -13.30 -2.42
N SER A 366 16.77 -13.03 -1.76
CA SER A 366 16.74 -12.88 -0.31
C SER A 366 16.38 -14.21 0.33
N PHE A 367 16.91 -14.49 1.52
CA PHE A 367 16.55 -15.68 2.30
C PHE A 367 16.01 -15.31 3.68
N THR A 368 15.02 -16.07 4.15
CA THR A 368 14.51 -15.94 5.52
C THR A 368 15.53 -16.48 6.52
N ALA A 369 15.80 -15.75 7.61
CA ALA A 369 16.80 -16.17 8.59
C ALA A 369 16.47 -17.54 9.23
N ASN A 370 15.19 -17.82 9.46
CA ASN A 370 14.73 -19.05 10.10
C ASN A 370 15.02 -20.29 9.26
N SER A 371 14.89 -20.20 7.93
CA SER A 371 15.14 -21.34 7.04
C SER A 371 16.60 -21.81 7.08
N LEU A 372 17.55 -20.89 7.29
CA LEU A 372 18.98 -21.22 7.39
C LEU A 372 19.38 -21.89 8.71
N GLN A 373 18.64 -21.68 9.81
CA GLN A 373 18.90 -22.38 11.08
C GLN A 373 18.72 -23.90 10.95
N SER A 374 17.90 -24.34 9.98
CA SER A 374 17.59 -25.74 9.73
C SER A 374 18.67 -26.48 8.94
N ILE A 375 19.78 -25.82 8.58
CA ILE A 375 20.89 -26.47 7.87
C ILE A 375 21.66 -27.35 8.86
N THR A 376 21.25 -28.61 8.98
CA THR A 376 21.80 -29.57 9.95
C THR A 376 22.96 -30.41 9.42
N SER A 377 23.28 -30.34 8.12
CA SER A 377 24.22 -31.24 7.46
C SER A 377 25.31 -30.43 6.75
N ALA A 378 26.56 -30.56 7.20
CA ALA A 378 27.70 -29.99 6.52
C ALA A 378 27.83 -30.54 5.08
N GLY A 379 28.09 -29.67 4.11
CA GLY A 379 28.66 -30.06 2.82
C GLY A 379 27.77 -30.02 1.58
N ASN A 380 26.48 -29.64 1.65
CA ASN A 380 25.70 -29.37 0.43
C ASN A 380 24.76 -28.18 0.63
N TYR A 381 25.18 -27.01 0.15
CA TYR A 381 24.39 -25.77 0.21
C TYR A 381 23.79 -25.44 -1.16
N ALA A 382 23.16 -26.44 -1.77
CA ALA A 382 22.43 -26.30 -3.03
C ALA A 382 20.92 -26.42 -2.81
N MET A 383 20.13 -25.70 -3.59
CA MET A 383 18.70 -25.92 -3.75
C MET A 383 18.32 -25.85 -5.22
N THR A 384 17.23 -26.51 -5.59
CA THR A 384 16.67 -26.42 -6.94
C THR A 384 15.68 -25.26 -6.97
N LEU A 385 16.01 -24.20 -7.71
CA LEU A 385 15.10 -23.08 -7.93
C LEU A 385 13.94 -23.49 -8.86
N LEU A 386 14.26 -24.20 -9.94
CA LEU A 386 13.27 -24.73 -10.89
C LEU A 386 13.60 -26.18 -11.25
N ASP A 387 12.72 -27.10 -10.86
CA ASP A 387 12.73 -28.49 -11.36
C ASP A 387 12.02 -28.54 -12.71
N THR A 388 12.77 -28.82 -13.77
CA THR A 388 12.28 -28.81 -15.15
C THR A 388 11.65 -30.13 -15.57
N LYS A 389 11.58 -31.14 -14.68
CA LYS A 389 11.06 -32.48 -15.00
C LYS A 389 11.69 -33.10 -16.26
N GLY A 390 12.96 -32.80 -16.50
CA GLY A 390 13.72 -33.29 -17.66
C GLY A 390 13.57 -32.45 -18.94
N ASN A 391 12.90 -31.29 -18.88
CA ASN A 391 12.89 -30.34 -19.99
C ASN A 391 14.28 -29.69 -20.15
N THR A 392 14.84 -29.77 -21.36
CA THR A 392 16.20 -29.29 -21.69
C THR A 392 16.22 -28.07 -22.60
N THR A 393 15.12 -27.31 -22.69
CA THR A 393 15.04 -26.10 -23.54
C THR A 393 15.78 -24.90 -22.94
N LEU A 394 15.97 -24.88 -21.62
CA LEU A 394 16.83 -23.89 -20.96
C LEU A 394 18.30 -24.14 -21.28
N SER A 395 19.05 -23.05 -21.44
CA SER A 395 20.50 -23.02 -21.58
C SER A 395 21.14 -22.14 -20.52
N ALA A 396 22.46 -22.24 -20.33
CA ALA A 396 23.17 -21.38 -19.38
C ALA A 396 23.00 -19.87 -19.67
N GLY A 397 22.72 -19.49 -20.93
CA GLY A 397 22.47 -18.09 -21.31
C GLY A 397 21.10 -17.55 -20.87
N ASN A 398 20.20 -18.42 -20.42
CA ASN A 398 18.90 -18.03 -19.88
C ASN A 398 18.97 -17.55 -18.43
N LEU A 399 20.03 -17.89 -17.70
CA LEU A 399 20.26 -17.40 -16.33
C LEU A 399 20.76 -15.95 -16.40
N THR A 400 20.08 -15.01 -15.76
CA THR A 400 20.46 -13.57 -15.82
C THR A 400 21.83 -13.31 -15.20
N ALA A 401 22.22 -14.13 -14.22
CA ALA A 401 23.51 -14.07 -13.56
C ALA A 401 23.97 -15.47 -13.16
N LYS A 402 25.19 -15.82 -13.58
CA LYS A 402 25.84 -17.06 -13.15
C LYS A 402 26.31 -16.97 -11.69
N GLU A 403 26.82 -15.82 -11.30
CA GLU A 403 27.12 -15.46 -9.91
C GLU A 403 26.07 -14.47 -9.43
N GLY A 404 25.23 -14.90 -8.51
CA GLY A 404 24.26 -14.06 -7.83
C GLY A 404 24.73 -13.63 -6.46
N LYS A 405 24.14 -12.57 -5.94
CA LYS A 405 24.19 -12.20 -4.52
C LYS A 405 22.95 -12.71 -3.84
N TRP A 406 23.09 -13.01 -2.56
CA TRP A 406 21.96 -13.22 -1.69
C TRP A 406 22.13 -12.45 -0.40
N ASP A 407 21.02 -12.20 0.27
CA ASP A 407 20.99 -11.51 1.56
C ASP A 407 20.05 -12.19 2.57
N ILE A 408 20.24 -11.87 3.84
CA ILE A 408 19.34 -12.24 4.93
C ILE A 408 18.96 -10.94 5.64
N GLY A 409 17.73 -10.49 5.38
CA GLY A 409 17.23 -9.23 5.89
C GLY A 409 18.18 -8.09 5.50
N ASN A 410 18.56 -7.29 6.49
CA ASN A 410 19.42 -6.12 6.31
C ASN A 410 20.87 -6.35 6.70
N ALA A 411 21.26 -7.59 6.96
CA ALA A 411 22.36 -7.87 7.86
C ALA A 411 23.53 -8.62 7.25
N LEU A 412 23.24 -9.70 6.55
CA LEU A 412 24.24 -10.56 5.93
C LEU A 412 24.02 -10.59 4.43
N THR A 413 25.11 -10.58 3.69
CA THR A 413 25.12 -10.90 2.26
C THR A 413 26.13 -12.02 1.99
N GLY A 414 25.83 -12.85 0.99
CA GLY A 414 26.74 -13.85 0.47
C GLY A 414 26.62 -13.94 -1.05
N LYS A 415 27.43 -14.82 -1.64
CA LYS A 415 27.36 -15.13 -3.06
C LYS A 415 26.79 -16.52 -3.29
N GLY A 416 26.12 -16.69 -4.42
CA GLY A 416 25.65 -17.98 -4.90
C GLY A 416 25.89 -18.14 -6.39
N ILE A 417 25.97 -19.39 -6.83
CA ILE A 417 26.21 -19.76 -8.21
C ILE A 417 24.95 -20.46 -8.74
N ALA A 418 24.35 -19.88 -9.76
CA ALA A 418 23.25 -20.51 -10.49
C ALA A 418 23.81 -21.31 -11.67
N SER A 419 23.30 -22.53 -11.85
CA SER A 419 23.70 -23.42 -12.94
C SER A 419 22.58 -24.36 -13.35
N LEU A 420 22.74 -25.00 -14.51
CA LEU A 420 21.86 -26.09 -14.93
C LEU A 420 22.49 -27.44 -14.59
N ASP A 421 21.73 -28.33 -13.97
CA ASP A 421 22.17 -29.72 -13.75
C ASP A 421 22.03 -30.58 -15.02
N SER A 422 22.38 -31.87 -14.94
CA SER A 422 22.30 -32.79 -16.08
C SER A 422 20.87 -33.05 -16.59
N ASN A 423 19.85 -32.74 -15.79
CA ASN A 423 18.45 -32.88 -16.15
C ASN A 423 17.84 -31.55 -16.65
N GLY A 424 18.64 -30.47 -16.70
CA GLY A 424 18.19 -29.14 -17.08
C GLY A 424 17.57 -28.33 -15.94
N ASN A 425 17.65 -28.80 -14.70
CA ASN A 425 17.11 -28.06 -13.54
C ASN A 425 17.95 -26.85 -13.23
N VAL A 426 17.32 -25.75 -12.79
CA VAL A 426 18.04 -24.58 -12.28
C VAL A 426 18.40 -24.81 -10.82
N VAL A 427 19.69 -24.97 -10.55
CA VAL A 427 20.24 -25.19 -9.21
C VAL A 427 21.00 -23.95 -8.75
N TYR A 428 20.76 -23.53 -7.51
CA TYR A 428 21.45 -22.43 -6.84
C TYR A 428 22.30 -22.95 -5.69
N GLN A 429 23.61 -22.72 -5.77
CA GLN A 429 24.61 -23.19 -4.81
C GLN A 429 25.23 -21.99 -4.09
N MET A 430 25.14 -21.92 -2.76
CA MET A 430 25.85 -20.88 -2.01
C MET A 430 27.37 -21.08 -2.11
N GLU A 431 28.12 -19.97 -2.16
CA GLU A 431 29.56 -19.97 -1.97
C GLU A 431 29.89 -20.41 -0.54
N THR A 432 30.84 -21.33 -0.41
CA THR A 432 31.19 -21.94 0.88
C THR A 432 32.70 -22.01 1.07
N THR A 433 33.12 -22.08 2.33
CA THR A 433 34.51 -22.28 2.74
C THR A 433 34.62 -23.42 3.73
N ASN A 434 35.80 -24.05 3.81
CA ASN A 434 36.08 -25.09 4.78
C ASN A 434 36.65 -24.47 6.05
N VAL A 435 35.96 -24.68 7.17
CA VAL A 435 36.40 -24.28 8.50
C VAL A 435 36.93 -25.53 9.20
N GLU A 436 38.20 -25.53 9.60
CA GLU A 436 38.78 -26.62 10.38
C GLU A 436 38.16 -26.66 11.77
N THR A 437 37.20 -27.55 11.97
CA THR A 437 36.75 -27.98 13.29
C THR A 437 37.48 -29.27 13.64
N GLY A 438 37.85 -29.45 14.91
CA GLY A 438 38.75 -30.52 15.40
C GLY A 438 38.33 -31.97 15.11
N ASN A 439 37.19 -32.18 14.43
CA ASN A 439 36.74 -33.45 13.85
C ASN A 439 36.33 -33.23 12.38
N GLY A 440 37.30 -33.07 11.48
CA GLY A 440 37.10 -33.12 10.02
C GLY A 440 36.29 -31.95 9.46
N GLY A 441 36.98 -30.83 9.21
CA GLY A 441 36.57 -29.65 8.43
C GLY A 441 35.08 -29.50 8.07
N GLN A 442 34.42 -28.48 8.62
CA GLN A 442 33.04 -28.13 8.29
C GLN A 442 32.98 -27.14 7.13
N THR A 443 32.28 -27.47 6.05
CA THR A 443 31.95 -26.51 4.99
C THR A 443 30.82 -25.59 5.47
N VAL A 444 30.99 -24.27 5.39
CA VAL A 444 29.99 -23.26 5.80
C VAL A 444 29.84 -22.17 4.72
N PRO A 445 28.67 -21.50 4.62
CA PRO A 445 28.50 -20.38 3.70
C PRO A 445 29.44 -19.23 4.01
N VAL A 446 29.97 -18.59 2.97
CA VAL A 446 30.74 -17.36 3.10
C VAL A 446 29.77 -16.19 3.18
N VAL A 447 29.80 -15.44 4.29
CA VAL A 447 28.98 -14.26 4.51
C VAL A 447 29.80 -13.05 4.92
N THR A 448 29.33 -11.88 4.53
CA THR A 448 29.82 -10.58 4.98
C THR A 448 28.67 -9.77 5.55
N ALA A 449 28.96 -8.91 6.53
CA ALA A 449 27.97 -7.95 7.00
C ALA A 449 27.67 -6.93 5.89
N THR A 450 26.44 -6.46 5.79
CA THR A 450 26.07 -5.40 4.84
C THR A 450 26.66 -4.05 5.27
N GLU A 451 26.83 -3.11 4.33
CA GLU A 451 27.26 -1.75 4.67
C GLU A 451 26.31 -1.07 5.67
N GLN A 452 25.01 -1.39 5.63
CA GLN A 452 24.03 -0.83 6.55
C GLN A 452 24.29 -1.20 8.01
N THR A 453 24.85 -2.37 8.29
CA THR A 453 25.14 -2.80 9.67
C THR A 453 26.12 -1.88 10.39
N HIS A 454 26.97 -1.15 9.65
CA HIS A 454 27.88 -0.14 10.18
C HIS A 454 27.13 0.95 10.96
N GLN A 455 25.90 1.29 10.57
CA GLN A 455 25.06 2.30 11.23
C GLN A 455 24.74 1.93 12.69
N ALA A 456 24.66 0.65 13.03
CA ALA A 456 24.47 0.23 14.42
C ALA A 456 25.67 0.59 15.30
N LEU A 457 26.89 0.54 14.76
CA LEU A 457 28.10 0.92 15.48
C LEU A 457 28.25 2.44 15.60
N ILE A 458 27.87 3.18 14.56
CA ILE A 458 27.81 4.66 14.59
C ILE A 458 26.77 5.14 15.63
N ALA A 459 25.63 4.45 15.76
CA ALA A 459 24.64 4.75 16.79
C ALA A 459 25.18 4.49 18.21
N ASN A 460 26.03 3.48 18.40
CA ASN A 460 26.72 3.26 19.67
C ASN A 460 27.70 4.40 20.00
N GLU A 461 28.40 4.95 18.99
CA GLU A 461 29.24 6.15 19.15
C GLU A 461 28.41 7.38 19.54
N ALA A 462 27.17 7.50 19.07
CA ALA A 462 26.25 8.55 19.53
C ALA A 462 25.90 8.44 21.02
N GLY A 463 25.77 7.21 21.51
CA GLY A 463 25.71 6.91 22.94
C GLY A 463 26.94 7.41 23.69
N MET A 464 28.14 7.10 23.20
CA MET A 464 29.42 7.58 23.75
C MET A 464 29.52 9.12 23.74
N SER A 465 29.12 9.77 22.65
CA SER A 465 29.03 11.23 22.53
C SER A 465 28.12 11.84 23.61
N THR A 466 27.01 11.17 23.93
CA THR A 466 26.09 11.63 24.98
C THR A 466 26.76 11.58 26.36
N LEU A 467 27.57 10.56 26.63
CA LEU A 467 28.41 10.47 27.85
C LEU A 467 29.53 11.52 27.86
N ALA A 468 30.15 11.79 26.71
CA ALA A 468 31.18 12.83 26.56
C ALA A 468 30.65 14.24 26.91
N ALA A 469 29.40 14.56 26.55
CA ALA A 469 28.75 15.79 26.98
C ALA A 469 28.62 15.87 28.52
N GLY A 470 28.34 14.74 29.19
CA GLY A 470 28.36 14.62 30.65
C GLY A 470 29.76 14.76 31.26
N ARG A 471 30.79 14.28 30.56
CA ARG A 471 32.20 14.46 30.94
C ARG A 471 32.56 15.94 31.01
N ASP A 472 32.32 16.68 29.93
CA ASP A 472 32.63 18.11 29.83
C ASP A 472 31.87 18.94 30.86
N ARG A 473 30.68 18.46 31.24
CA ARG A 473 29.86 19.06 32.29
C ARG A 473 30.48 18.93 33.66
N MET A 474 30.96 17.74 33.99
CA MET A 474 31.61 17.44 35.28
C MET A 474 32.87 18.28 35.47
N GLU A 475 33.63 18.54 34.41
CA GLU A 475 34.75 19.48 34.49
C GLU A 475 34.30 20.87 34.93
N GLY A 476 33.19 21.36 34.38
CA GLY A 476 32.62 22.64 34.79
C GLY A 476 32.20 22.67 36.27
N VAL A 477 31.82 21.51 36.84
CA VAL A 477 31.56 21.36 38.28
C VAL A 477 32.86 21.46 39.08
N LEU A 478 33.90 20.74 38.68
CA LEU A 478 35.23 20.80 39.34
C LEU A 478 35.92 22.16 39.23
N ASP A 479 35.69 22.89 38.13
CA ASP A 479 36.10 24.28 37.99
C ASP A 479 35.24 25.25 38.80
N GLY A 480 33.97 24.91 39.04
CA GLY A 480 33.08 25.61 39.96
C GLY A 480 33.54 25.46 41.41
N LEU A 481 33.91 24.24 41.80
CA LEU A 481 34.40 23.82 43.12
C LEU A 481 35.81 24.35 43.44
N GLN A 482 36.01 25.66 43.34
CA GLN A 482 37.27 26.32 43.70
C GLN A 482 37.25 26.74 45.17
N ASN A 483 37.44 25.77 46.06
CA ASN A 483 37.86 25.88 47.47
C ASN A 483 37.54 27.22 48.15
N GLN A 484 36.36 27.30 48.76
CA GLN A 484 35.85 28.43 49.54
C GLN A 484 35.81 28.07 51.05
N GLY A 485 36.83 27.37 51.55
CA GLY A 485 37.11 27.20 53.00
C GLY A 485 36.31 26.10 53.69
N ASN A 486 36.58 25.81 54.96
CA ASN A 486 35.94 24.68 55.67
C ASN A 486 34.41 24.79 55.68
N GLY A 487 33.72 23.86 55.01
CA GLY A 487 32.27 23.93 54.91
C GLY A 487 31.66 22.85 54.01
N THR A 488 30.35 22.66 54.16
CA THR A 488 29.57 21.78 53.27
C THR A 488 29.13 22.59 52.05
N ILE A 489 29.16 21.97 50.88
CA ILE A 489 28.75 22.58 49.61
C ILE A 489 27.67 21.71 49.01
N THR A 490 26.54 22.32 48.63
CA THR A 490 25.57 21.69 47.73
C THR A 490 25.61 22.37 46.40
N PHE A 491 25.67 21.60 45.32
CA PHE A 491 25.78 22.15 43.97
C PHE A 491 24.80 21.47 43.02
N ALA A 492 24.41 22.23 42.00
CA ALA A 492 23.63 21.76 40.89
C ALA A 492 24.13 22.40 39.59
N SER A 493 24.00 21.64 38.51
CA SER A 493 24.50 22.03 37.21
C SER A 493 23.54 21.52 36.14
N ILE A 494 23.15 22.40 35.24
CA ILE A 494 22.37 22.07 34.05
C ILE A 494 23.10 22.59 32.80
N GLY A 495 23.08 21.84 31.72
CA GLY A 495 23.73 22.24 30.48
C GLY A 495 23.15 21.52 29.29
N GLY A 496 23.50 22.01 28.11
CA GLY A 496 23.14 21.37 26.87
C GLY A 496 23.97 21.90 25.72
N GLY A 497 24.01 21.13 24.64
CA GLY A 497 24.86 21.43 23.51
C GLY A 497 24.50 20.64 22.28
N ARG A 498 25.20 20.98 21.20
CA ARG A 498 25.21 20.21 19.97
C ARG A 498 26.64 19.82 19.68
N ASP A 499 26.87 18.53 19.45
CA ASP A 499 28.17 17.96 19.14
C ASP A 499 28.08 17.15 17.86
N ARG A 500 29.12 17.21 17.04
CA ARG A 500 29.29 16.44 15.81
C ARG A 500 30.68 15.81 15.81
N TYR A 501 30.73 14.51 15.53
CA TYR A 501 31.97 13.76 15.33
C TYR A 501 32.06 13.35 13.86
N ASP A 502 33.20 13.60 13.19
CA ASP A 502 33.39 13.38 11.75
C ASP A 502 34.72 12.65 11.45
N THR A 503 34.61 11.34 11.19
CA THR A 503 35.72 10.37 11.07
C THR A 503 35.28 9.23 10.13
N ASP A 504 35.13 9.55 8.84
CA ASP A 504 34.57 8.71 7.75
C ASP A 504 33.06 8.46 7.80
N SER A 505 32.46 8.47 8.99
CA SER A 505 31.03 8.61 9.23
C SER A 505 30.76 9.82 10.13
N SER A 506 29.51 10.26 10.21
CA SER A 506 29.17 11.38 11.08
C SER A 506 28.05 11.08 12.05
N VAL A 507 28.27 11.47 13.29
CA VAL A 507 27.29 11.47 14.38
C VAL A 507 27.04 12.91 14.76
N THR A 508 25.78 13.33 14.83
CA THR A 508 25.40 14.62 15.43
C THR A 508 24.49 14.36 16.62
N THR A 509 24.83 14.87 17.80
CA THR A 509 24.01 14.75 19.01
C THR A 509 23.54 16.12 19.49
N HIS A 510 22.35 16.15 20.07
CA HIS A 510 21.79 17.32 20.77
C HIS A 510 21.45 16.89 22.18
N THR A 511 22.24 17.34 23.14
CA THR A 511 22.20 16.82 24.51
C THR A 511 21.72 17.86 25.51
N TRP A 512 21.07 17.36 26.54
CA TRP A 512 20.81 18.06 27.79
C TRP A 512 21.24 17.17 28.95
N ASN A 513 21.98 17.73 29.90
CA ASN A 513 22.45 16.98 31.05
C ASN A 513 22.44 17.82 32.34
N GLY A 514 22.29 17.11 33.44
CA GLY A 514 22.16 17.65 34.78
C GLY A 514 23.00 16.86 35.78
N VAL A 515 23.66 17.57 36.69
CA VAL A 515 24.43 16.99 37.80
C VAL A 515 24.04 17.71 39.07
N ALA A 516 23.76 16.96 40.13
CA ALA A 516 23.52 17.51 41.47
C ALA A 516 24.31 16.71 42.51
N GLY A 517 24.82 17.38 43.53
CA GLY A 517 25.61 16.70 44.54
C GLY A 517 25.91 17.51 45.78
N ILE A 518 26.63 16.85 46.67
CA ILE A 518 27.08 17.39 47.94
C ILE A 518 28.58 17.12 48.08
N GLY A 519 29.29 18.13 48.56
CA GLY A 519 30.72 18.07 48.79
C GLY A 519 31.12 18.77 50.07
N ASN A 520 32.40 18.72 50.35
CA ASN A 520 33.02 19.39 51.48
C ASN A 520 34.35 19.97 51.05
N ASP A 521 34.60 21.19 51.52
CA ASP A 521 35.89 21.84 51.43
C ASP A 521 36.63 21.67 52.76
N THR A 522 37.89 21.25 52.69
CA THR A 522 38.75 21.03 53.86
C THR A 522 40.10 21.70 53.66
N ARG A 523 40.48 22.57 54.59
CA ARG A 523 41.79 23.21 54.65
C ARG A 523 42.82 22.26 55.22
N LEU A 524 43.87 21.98 54.45
CA LEU A 524 45.04 21.21 54.87
C LEU A 524 46.23 22.15 55.09
N THR A 525 47.26 21.69 55.80
CA THR A 525 48.50 22.48 56.00
C THR A 525 49.25 22.75 54.69
N SER A 526 49.10 21.84 53.72
CA SER A 526 49.75 21.87 52.40
C SER A 526 48.93 22.57 51.30
N GLY A 527 47.65 22.90 51.55
CA GLY A 527 46.74 23.44 50.54
C GLY A 527 45.27 23.16 50.85
N ASP A 528 44.43 23.24 49.83
CA ASP A 528 42.97 23.14 49.95
C ASP A 528 42.44 21.90 49.24
N LEU A 529 41.61 21.10 49.91
CA LEU A 529 40.99 19.89 49.35
C LEU A 529 39.47 20.04 49.29
N THR A 530 38.92 19.95 48.08
CA THR A 530 37.48 19.74 47.84
C THR A 530 37.23 18.30 47.46
N TYR A 531 36.19 17.68 48.00
CA TYR A 531 35.69 16.39 47.54
C TYR A 531 34.17 16.32 47.62
N GLY A 532 33.56 15.47 46.81
CA GLY A 532 32.11 15.33 46.82
C GLY A 532 31.60 14.10 46.11
N VAL A 533 30.32 13.85 46.32
CA VAL A 533 29.53 12.82 45.66
C VAL A 533 28.44 13.47 44.84
N PHE A 534 28.07 12.87 43.72
CA PHE A 534 27.07 13.42 42.81
C PHE A 534 26.22 12.34 42.17
N TYR A 535 25.05 12.78 41.72
CA TYR A 535 24.18 12.09 40.78
C TYR A 535 24.19 12.85 39.45
N GLU A 536 24.21 12.13 38.34
CA GLU A 536 24.15 12.68 36.99
C GLU A 536 23.03 12.03 36.18
N TYR A 537 22.43 12.83 35.30
CA TYR A 537 21.47 12.37 34.31
C TYR A 537 21.65 13.18 33.04
N GLY A 538 21.64 12.52 31.89
CA GLY A 538 21.64 13.21 30.60
C GLY A 538 20.77 12.49 29.59
N LYS A 539 20.24 13.26 28.64
CA LYS A 539 19.49 12.75 27.50
C LYS A 539 19.88 13.55 26.27
N GLY A 540 19.93 12.91 25.12
CA GLY A 540 20.04 13.59 23.84
C GLY A 540 19.42 12.79 22.70
N ASN A 541 19.03 13.49 21.66
CA ASN A 541 18.70 12.87 20.38
C ASN A 541 19.92 12.93 19.46
N TYR A 542 20.02 11.99 18.54
CA TYR A 542 21.13 11.93 17.60
C TYR A 542 20.67 11.59 16.19
N ASP A 543 21.48 12.04 15.24
CA ASP A 543 21.40 11.72 13.82
C ASP A 543 22.73 11.08 13.40
N VAL A 544 22.67 9.94 12.74
CA VAL A 544 23.83 9.21 12.19
C VAL A 544 23.78 9.23 10.67
N SER A 545 24.95 9.29 10.04
CA SER A 545 25.09 9.17 8.59
C SER A 545 26.40 8.49 8.22
N GLY A 546 26.35 7.53 7.29
CA GLY A 546 27.53 6.89 6.71
C GLY A 546 27.16 6.03 5.48
N ASP A 547 28.03 6.03 4.46
CA ASP A 547 27.92 5.17 3.27
C ASP A 547 26.52 5.08 2.61
N GLY A 548 25.85 6.23 2.49
CA GLY A 548 24.55 6.34 1.84
C GLY A 548 23.35 6.02 2.73
N TYR A 549 23.58 5.69 4.01
CA TYR A 549 22.54 5.49 5.00
C TYR A 549 22.50 6.65 6.00
N ALA A 550 21.31 6.95 6.51
CA ALA A 550 21.08 7.88 7.59
C ALA A 550 20.02 7.32 8.52
N GLY A 551 20.09 7.71 9.79
CA GLY A 551 19.12 7.30 10.79
C GLY A 551 19.19 8.18 12.03
N SER A 552 18.25 7.97 12.94
CA SER A 552 18.15 8.75 14.18
C SER A 552 17.70 7.90 15.36
N GLY A 553 17.92 8.44 16.56
CA GLY A 553 17.48 7.84 17.82
C GLY A 553 17.67 8.78 19.01
N ASP A 554 17.41 8.24 20.19
CA ASP A 554 17.56 8.91 21.48
C ASP A 554 18.49 8.09 22.39
N ALA A 555 19.42 8.75 23.05
CA ALA A 555 20.25 8.16 24.09
C ALA A 555 20.03 8.89 25.42
N HIS A 556 20.00 8.16 26.52
CA HIS A 556 20.00 8.75 27.84
C HIS A 556 20.85 7.93 28.80
N TYR A 557 21.44 8.61 29.78
CA TYR A 557 22.21 7.97 30.84
C TYR A 557 21.77 8.48 32.20
N ASN A 558 21.96 7.62 33.19
CA ASN A 558 21.82 7.95 34.59
C ASN A 558 22.95 7.29 35.37
N GLY A 559 23.48 8.02 36.35
CA GLY A 559 24.65 7.54 37.08
C GLY A 559 24.97 8.40 38.28
N GLY A 560 26.13 8.11 38.87
CA GLY A 560 26.66 8.87 39.98
C GLY A 560 28.13 8.59 40.19
N GLY A 561 28.75 9.37 41.05
CA GLY A 561 30.18 9.28 41.21
C GLY A 561 30.74 10.08 42.35
N ILE A 562 32.06 10.05 42.40
CA ILE A 562 32.89 10.79 43.35
C ILE A 562 33.87 11.67 42.59
N MET A 563 34.23 12.79 43.20
CA MET A 563 35.22 13.70 42.64
C MET A 563 36.02 14.39 43.73
N GLY A 564 37.18 14.91 43.35
CA GLY A 564 37.99 15.73 44.24
C GLY A 564 39.02 16.58 43.52
N LYS A 565 39.42 17.66 44.18
CA LYS A 565 40.40 18.63 43.71
C LYS A 565 41.24 19.11 44.87
N PHE A 566 42.56 18.96 44.76
CA PHE A 566 43.51 19.50 45.73
C PHE A 566 44.33 20.61 45.07
N ILE A 567 44.36 21.79 45.69
CA ILE A 567 45.14 22.95 45.25
C ILE A 567 46.21 23.22 46.30
N GLY A 568 47.49 23.02 45.95
CA GLY A 568 48.61 23.34 46.82
C GLY A 568 48.84 24.84 46.95
N LYS A 569 49.48 25.27 48.05
CA LYS A 569 49.88 26.68 48.26
C LYS A 569 50.81 27.22 47.17
N ASN A 570 51.53 26.33 46.49
CA ASN A 570 52.36 26.64 45.32
C ASN A 570 51.54 26.73 44.01
N LYS A 571 50.21 26.81 44.10
CA LYS A 571 49.26 26.97 42.98
C LYS A 571 49.26 25.82 41.96
N THR A 572 49.87 24.69 42.32
CA THR A 572 49.75 23.44 41.58
C THR A 572 48.55 22.67 42.09
N TYR A 573 47.73 22.13 41.19
CA TYR A 573 46.58 21.33 41.56
C TYR A 573 46.57 19.96 40.89
N ILE A 574 45.89 19.04 41.57
CA ILE A 574 45.51 17.74 41.05
C ILE A 574 43.99 17.59 41.22
N GLU A 575 43.32 17.10 40.19
CA GLU A 575 41.89 16.82 40.22
C GLU A 575 41.58 15.46 39.61
N GLY A 576 40.41 14.94 39.95
CA GLY A 576 39.89 13.74 39.31
C GLY A 576 38.47 13.43 39.70
N SER A 577 37.87 12.54 38.92
CA SER A 577 36.56 11.97 39.22
C SER A 577 36.46 10.52 38.75
N LEU A 578 35.54 9.79 39.38
CA LEU A 578 35.10 8.46 38.98
C LEU A 578 33.57 8.48 38.95
N ARG A 579 32.98 7.97 37.88
CA ARG A 579 31.54 7.92 37.66
C ARG A 579 31.13 6.57 37.07
N PHE A 580 29.95 6.11 37.46
CA PHE A 580 29.39 4.83 37.07
C PHE A 580 27.91 5.00 36.80
N GLY A 581 27.38 4.26 35.83
CA GLY A 581 25.98 4.33 35.51
C GLY A 581 25.57 3.41 34.39
N GLN A 582 24.40 3.70 33.82
CA GLN A 582 23.82 2.98 32.70
C GLN A 582 23.45 3.98 31.61
N LEU A 583 23.73 3.59 30.37
CA LEU A 583 23.33 4.27 29.15
C LEU A 583 22.29 3.39 28.45
N ASP A 584 21.13 3.96 28.19
CA ASP A 584 20.07 3.36 27.40
C ASP A 584 19.96 4.10 26.07
N ASN A 585 19.97 3.35 24.97
CA ASN A 585 19.90 3.87 23.62
C ASN A 585 18.67 3.29 22.90
N ASP A 586 17.81 4.16 22.38
CA ASP A 586 16.60 3.85 21.63
C ASP A 586 16.80 4.30 20.17
N ALA A 587 17.11 3.36 19.27
CA ALA A 587 17.33 3.63 17.86
C ALA A 587 16.03 3.43 17.07
N ASP A 588 15.58 4.46 16.35
CA ASP A 588 14.29 4.45 15.65
C ASP A 588 14.40 4.11 14.16
N SER A 589 15.39 4.67 13.47
CA SER A 589 15.53 4.59 12.00
C SER A 589 16.96 4.30 11.54
N VAL A 590 17.80 3.78 12.43
CA VAL A 590 19.20 3.45 12.14
C VAL A 590 19.31 2.26 11.18
N LEU A 591 18.45 1.25 11.37
CA LEU A 591 18.39 0.06 10.54
C LEU A 591 17.05 0.00 9.81
N HIS A 592 17.02 -0.63 8.65
CA HIS A 592 15.84 -0.77 7.79
C HIS A 592 15.73 -2.22 7.34
N GLY A 593 14.51 -2.72 7.12
CA GLY A 593 14.25 -4.02 6.51
C GLY A 593 14.47 -4.00 4.99
N THR A 594 14.34 -5.17 4.37
CA THR A 594 14.44 -5.32 2.90
C THR A 594 13.31 -4.64 2.14
N ASP A 595 12.16 -4.43 2.80
CA ASP A 595 11.02 -3.65 2.32
C ASP A 595 11.18 -2.13 2.51
N GLY A 596 12.31 -1.69 3.08
CA GLY A 596 12.60 -0.29 3.40
C GLY A 596 11.97 0.19 4.72
N SER A 597 11.27 -0.66 5.48
CA SER A 597 10.69 -0.28 6.77
C SER A 597 11.77 -0.04 7.83
N ALA A 598 11.64 1.03 8.62
CA ALA A 598 12.58 1.30 9.72
C ALA A 598 12.46 0.24 10.83
N GLN A 599 13.60 -0.25 11.32
CA GLN A 599 13.71 -1.25 12.38
C GLN A 599 14.16 -0.59 13.67
N ARG A 600 13.28 -0.64 14.67
CA ARG A 600 13.56 -0.12 16.01
C ARG A 600 14.33 -1.12 16.84
N TYR A 601 15.31 -0.65 17.61
CA TYR A 601 15.99 -1.46 18.61
C TYR A 601 16.39 -0.64 19.83
N ARG A 602 16.66 -1.34 20.94
CA ARG A 602 17.15 -0.75 22.18
C ARG A 602 18.42 -1.46 22.63
N THR A 603 19.41 -0.69 23.08
CA THR A 603 20.55 -1.21 23.85
C THR A 603 20.58 -0.60 25.24
N SER A 604 21.12 -1.34 26.20
CA SER A 604 21.28 -0.93 27.58
C SER A 604 22.64 -1.37 28.10
N GLN A 605 23.56 -0.41 28.19
CA GLN A 605 24.98 -0.65 28.43
C GLN A 605 25.41 0.01 29.74
N ASN A 606 26.10 -0.74 30.59
CA ASN A 606 26.72 -0.16 31.78
C ASN A 606 27.97 0.63 31.36
N TYR A 607 28.20 1.78 31.99
CA TYR A 607 29.42 2.55 31.79
C TYR A 607 30.15 2.80 33.10
N TRP A 608 31.46 2.96 32.98
CA TRP A 608 32.28 3.61 34.00
C TRP A 608 33.23 4.57 33.30
N ALA A 609 33.43 5.72 33.92
CA ALA A 609 34.34 6.73 33.39
C ALA A 609 35.11 7.40 34.52
N GLY A 610 36.25 7.96 34.18
CA GLY A 610 37.07 8.69 35.12
C GLY A 610 37.95 9.69 34.42
N HIS A 611 38.50 10.60 35.21
CA HIS A 611 39.58 11.46 34.72
C HIS A 611 40.55 11.79 35.82
N ILE A 612 41.75 12.16 35.39
CA ILE A 612 42.79 12.73 36.23
C ILE A 612 43.38 13.95 35.53
N GLY A 613 43.54 15.03 36.29
CA GLY A 613 44.03 16.31 35.80
C GLY A 613 45.13 16.87 36.68
N VAL A 614 46.10 17.54 36.06
CA VAL A 614 47.14 18.31 36.75
C VAL A 614 47.26 19.68 36.08
N GLY A 615 47.42 20.71 36.89
CA GLY A 615 47.63 22.06 36.37
C GLY A 615 48.39 22.96 37.32
N HIS A 616 48.80 24.11 36.80
CA HIS A 616 49.51 25.14 37.55
C HIS A 616 48.97 26.52 37.19
N ILE A 617 48.71 27.34 38.21
CA ILE A 617 48.18 28.69 38.06
C ILE A 617 49.32 29.69 38.26
N PHE A 618 49.67 30.42 37.20
CA PHE A 618 50.68 31.47 37.18
C PHE A 618 50.04 32.84 37.36
N ASP A 619 50.51 33.62 38.33
CA ASP A 619 50.05 35.00 38.49
C ASP A 619 50.57 35.87 37.34
N LEU A 620 49.67 36.57 36.66
CA LEU A 620 50.01 37.56 35.64
C LEU A 620 50.10 38.98 36.21
N THR A 621 49.65 39.17 37.46
CA THR A 621 49.67 40.43 38.20
C THR A 621 50.08 40.18 39.65
N ASP A 622 50.90 41.06 40.22
CA ASP A 622 51.29 41.01 41.64
C ASP A 622 50.16 41.47 42.59
N GLU A 623 49.06 42.01 42.04
CA GLU A 623 47.89 42.43 42.81
C GLU A 623 47.02 41.21 43.15
N ALA A 624 46.80 40.97 44.45
CA ALA A 624 45.88 39.97 44.95
C ALA A 624 44.43 40.48 44.85
N ALA A 625 43.58 39.73 44.15
CA ALA A 625 42.14 40.02 44.09
C ALA A 625 41.38 39.45 45.30
N SER A 626 41.77 38.24 45.70
CA SER A 626 41.17 37.52 46.81
C SER A 626 42.13 36.47 47.35
N GLU A 627 41.87 36.02 48.56
CA GLU A 627 42.44 34.80 49.10
C GLU A 627 41.31 33.76 49.08
N SER A 628 41.56 32.54 48.61
CA SER A 628 40.62 31.46 48.85
C SER A 628 40.38 31.39 50.37
N ARG A 629 39.18 31.03 50.84
CA ARG A 629 38.97 30.88 52.30
C ARG A 629 39.86 29.77 52.93
N GLY A 630 40.53 28.96 52.11
CA GLY A 630 41.56 28.00 52.51
C GLY A 630 43.01 28.53 52.57
N GLY A 631 43.23 29.75 52.09
CA GLY A 631 44.49 30.49 52.26
C GLY A 631 45.43 30.46 51.06
N THR A 632 44.89 30.20 49.87
CA THR A 632 45.62 30.27 48.59
C THR A 632 45.35 31.63 47.95
N GLU A 633 46.38 32.46 47.83
CA GLU A 633 46.30 33.80 47.23
C GLU A 633 46.00 33.72 45.73
N ARG A 634 45.03 34.51 45.25
CA ARG A 634 44.61 34.57 43.84
C ARG A 634 44.84 35.96 43.28
N ALA A 635 45.64 36.04 42.22
CA ALA A 635 45.90 37.29 41.52
C ALA A 635 44.64 37.85 40.83
N VAL A 636 44.61 39.16 40.60
CA VAL A 636 43.61 39.84 39.76
C VAL A 636 43.59 39.24 38.36
N ARG A 637 44.74 38.86 37.82
CA ARG A 637 44.84 38.10 36.57
C ARG A 637 45.81 36.94 36.74
N ASP A 638 45.39 35.76 36.31
CA ASP A 638 46.24 34.56 36.30
C ASP A 638 46.08 33.76 35.00
N LEU A 639 47.05 32.88 34.76
CA LEU A 639 47.10 31.90 33.67
C LEU A 639 47.14 30.49 34.26
N ASP A 640 46.09 29.72 34.05
CA ASP A 640 45.99 28.30 34.39
C ASP A 640 46.44 27.46 33.19
N VAL A 641 47.51 26.68 33.35
CA VAL A 641 47.99 25.72 32.34
C VAL A 641 47.76 24.32 32.86
N TYR A 642 47.07 23.49 32.09
CA TYR A 642 46.59 22.18 32.55
C TYR A 642 46.71 21.07 31.50
N GLY A 643 46.83 19.84 32.00
CA GLY A 643 46.71 18.61 31.24
C GLY A 643 45.75 17.66 31.94
N LYS A 644 44.84 17.06 31.18
CA LYS A 644 43.82 16.13 31.70
C LYS A 644 43.71 14.91 30.82
N TYR A 645 43.53 13.76 31.44
CA TYR A 645 43.26 12.50 30.74
C TYR A 645 41.92 11.94 31.19
N PHE A 646 41.08 11.60 30.22
CA PHE A 646 39.75 11.05 30.42
C PHE A 646 39.69 9.64 29.86
N HIS A 647 39.08 8.74 30.61
CA HIS A 647 38.80 7.39 30.17
C HIS A 647 37.31 7.11 30.38
N THR A 648 36.64 6.57 29.35
CA THR A 648 35.26 6.09 29.42
C THR A 648 35.21 4.69 28.86
N HIS A 649 34.61 3.76 29.59
CA HIS A 649 34.32 2.42 29.12
C HIS A 649 32.81 2.23 29.09
N LEU A 650 32.30 1.82 27.93
CA LEU A 650 30.91 1.46 27.70
C LEU A 650 30.85 -0.05 27.41
N GLY A 651 30.07 -0.79 28.20
CA GLY A 651 29.91 -2.23 28.03
C GLY A 651 29.30 -2.61 26.68
N GLY A 652 29.50 -3.85 26.24
CA GLY A 652 28.82 -4.39 25.06
C GLY A 652 27.37 -4.79 25.37
N ASP A 653 26.57 -4.96 24.32
CA ASP A 653 25.18 -5.41 24.43
C ASP A 653 24.74 -6.15 23.15
N THR A 654 23.60 -6.84 23.23
CA THR A 654 22.99 -7.55 22.10
C THR A 654 21.56 -7.11 21.88
N PHE A 655 21.15 -6.93 20.63
CA PHE A 655 19.77 -6.59 20.28
C PHE A 655 19.33 -7.33 19.01
N THR A 656 18.03 -7.33 18.75
CA THR A 656 17.43 -7.92 17.56
C THR A 656 16.74 -6.82 16.75
N ALA A 657 16.96 -6.84 15.43
CA ALA A 657 16.28 -5.96 14.47
C ALA A 657 15.72 -6.83 13.33
N GLY A 658 14.39 -6.92 13.22
CA GLY A 658 13.74 -7.93 12.39
C GLY A 658 14.08 -9.35 12.85
N ASP A 659 14.51 -10.21 11.92
CA ASP A 659 14.92 -11.60 12.20
C ASP A 659 16.44 -11.76 12.41
N VAL A 660 17.15 -10.65 12.68
CA VAL A 660 18.62 -10.61 12.76
C VAL A 660 19.06 -10.17 14.16
N ASN A 661 20.08 -10.84 14.69
CA ASN A 661 20.71 -10.49 15.97
C ASN A 661 22.03 -9.73 15.75
N TYR A 662 22.19 -8.63 16.48
CA TYR A 662 23.39 -7.82 16.56
C TYR A 662 24.03 -7.98 17.93
N ALA A 663 25.35 -8.09 17.96
CA ALA A 663 26.16 -8.05 19.15
C ALA A 663 27.16 -6.91 18.99
N ILE A 664 26.98 -5.85 19.78
CA ILE A 664 27.90 -4.72 19.85
C ILE A 664 28.91 -5.03 20.95
N ASP A 665 30.19 -4.94 20.63
CA ASP A 665 31.27 -5.15 21.60
C ASP A 665 31.39 -3.93 22.54
N SER A 666 32.14 -4.08 23.63
CA SER A 666 32.44 -2.93 24.49
C SER A 666 33.27 -1.88 23.75
N MET A 667 33.04 -0.60 24.04
CA MET A 667 33.74 0.54 23.45
C MET A 667 34.48 1.33 24.53
N ASN A 668 35.70 1.78 24.25
CA ASN A 668 36.44 2.71 25.09
C ASN A 668 36.57 4.08 24.42
N SER A 669 36.74 5.11 25.23
CA SER A 669 37.15 6.46 24.82
C SER A 669 38.27 6.93 25.72
N ASP A 670 39.38 7.37 25.10
CA ASP A 670 40.60 7.81 25.77
C ASP A 670 41.02 9.19 25.24
N VAL A 671 40.74 10.25 26.00
CA VAL A 671 41.01 11.63 25.58
C VAL A 671 42.12 12.26 26.42
N LEU A 672 43.13 12.81 25.75
CA LEU A 672 44.07 13.75 26.36
C LEU A 672 43.71 15.19 25.98
N ARG A 673 43.55 16.03 26.98
CA ARG A 673 43.31 17.47 26.85
C ARG A 673 44.49 18.25 27.40
N ILE A 674 45.04 19.18 26.63
CA ILE A 674 46.08 20.11 27.07
C ILE A 674 45.58 21.53 26.82
N GLY A 675 45.46 22.33 27.87
CA GLY A 675 44.84 23.65 27.78
C GLY A 675 45.51 24.74 28.59
N ALA A 676 45.13 25.96 28.23
CA ALA A 676 45.51 27.18 28.95
C ALA A 676 44.29 28.10 29.06
N ARG A 677 44.05 28.63 30.26
CA ARG A 677 42.92 29.51 30.59
C ARG A 677 43.40 30.75 31.31
N ILE A 678 42.92 31.91 30.90
CA ILE A 678 43.17 33.18 31.59
C ILE A 678 41.96 33.50 32.45
N ASN A 679 42.17 33.81 33.73
CA ASN A 679 41.13 34.30 34.64
C ASN A 679 41.35 35.79 34.93
N ASN A 680 40.27 36.57 34.96
CA ASN A 680 40.28 38.01 35.27
C ASN A 680 39.27 38.29 36.37
N ARG A 681 39.76 38.59 37.57
CA ARG A 681 38.94 38.80 38.77
C ARG A 681 38.72 40.27 39.06
N SER A 682 37.48 40.63 39.39
CA SER A 682 37.10 41.97 39.81
C SER A 682 35.97 41.87 40.83
N GLY A 683 36.31 42.08 42.11
CA GLY A 683 35.38 41.84 43.22
C GLY A 683 34.94 40.37 43.24
N ARG A 684 33.62 40.14 43.17
CA ARG A 684 33.04 38.80 43.10
C ARG A 684 32.99 38.21 41.69
N ASN A 685 33.28 39.00 40.65
CA ASN A 685 33.19 38.55 39.27
C ASN A 685 34.54 38.00 38.83
N ASN A 686 34.52 36.85 38.17
CA ASN A 686 35.68 36.24 37.55
C ASN A 686 35.33 35.86 36.11
N LEU A 687 35.87 36.60 35.15
CA LEU A 687 35.71 36.35 33.72
C LEU A 687 36.90 35.54 33.23
N TYR A 688 36.64 34.40 32.60
CA TYR A 688 37.68 33.54 32.05
C TYR A 688 37.46 33.22 30.58
N TYR A 689 38.56 32.92 29.90
CA TYR A 689 38.57 32.38 28.55
C TYR A 689 39.84 31.54 28.34
N GLY A 690 39.75 30.51 27.51
CA GLY A 690 40.82 29.54 27.34
C GLY A 690 40.75 28.79 26.01
N LEU A 691 41.84 28.12 25.71
CA LEU A 691 41.96 27.21 24.57
C LEU A 691 42.55 25.89 25.06
N ALA A 692 42.11 24.77 24.49
CA ALA A 692 42.70 23.47 24.71
C ALA A 692 42.78 22.65 23.42
N TRP A 693 43.72 21.73 23.36
CA TRP A 693 43.82 20.72 22.32
C TRP A 693 43.44 19.37 22.90
N ASP A 694 42.56 18.67 22.20
CA ASP A 694 42.10 17.33 22.52
C ASP A 694 42.63 16.32 21.50
N TYR A 695 43.00 15.14 22.00
CA TYR A 695 43.31 13.98 21.19
C TYR A 695 42.62 12.73 21.74
N GLU A 696 41.77 12.11 20.92
CA GLU A 696 41.12 10.82 21.17
C GLU A 696 42.01 9.68 20.65
N PHE A 697 42.53 8.84 21.55
CA PHE A 697 43.43 7.72 21.26
C PHE A 697 42.72 6.40 20.98
N ASP A 698 41.57 6.21 21.60
CA ASP A 698 40.72 5.03 21.50
C ASP A 698 39.29 5.53 21.37
N GLY A 699 38.51 4.92 20.48
CA GLY A 699 37.19 5.39 20.08
C GLY A 699 36.55 4.42 19.09
N GLU A 700 37.07 3.18 19.03
CA GLU A 700 36.64 2.19 18.05
C GLU A 700 35.39 1.47 18.55
N SER A 701 34.34 1.51 17.75
CA SER A 701 33.12 0.72 17.93
C SER A 701 33.19 -0.51 17.03
N THR A 702 33.12 -1.70 17.62
CA THR A 702 33.13 -2.99 16.91
C THR A 702 31.92 -3.84 17.26
N GLY A 703 31.63 -4.84 16.43
CA GLY A 703 30.56 -5.78 16.71
C GLY A 703 30.43 -6.85 15.64
N ARG A 704 29.46 -7.72 15.84
CA ARG A 704 29.10 -8.80 14.91
C ARG A 704 27.62 -8.81 14.67
N VAL A 705 27.23 -9.19 13.46
CA VAL A 705 25.84 -9.46 13.12
C VAL A 705 25.69 -10.95 12.83
N SER A 706 24.52 -11.49 13.16
CA SER A 706 24.21 -12.90 12.98
C SER A 706 22.75 -13.13 12.60
N ALA A 707 22.53 -14.04 11.66
CA ALA A 707 21.21 -14.49 11.25
C ALA A 707 21.31 -15.94 10.77
N GLY A 708 20.32 -16.77 11.12
CA GLY A 708 20.26 -18.14 10.61
C GLY A 708 21.46 -19.03 10.96
N GLY A 709 22.13 -18.80 12.11
CA GLY A 709 23.34 -19.53 12.50
C GLY A 709 24.62 -19.07 11.78
N LEU A 710 24.52 -18.08 10.88
CA LEU A 710 25.66 -17.43 10.22
C LEU A 710 26.01 -16.13 10.95
N SER A 711 27.29 -15.73 10.91
CA SER A 711 27.73 -14.48 11.52
C SER A 711 28.92 -13.87 10.78
N ALA A 712 28.92 -12.55 10.67
CA ALA A 712 30.03 -11.77 10.13
C ALA A 712 30.38 -10.61 11.07
N PRO A 713 31.67 -10.20 11.13
CA PRO A 713 32.04 -8.95 11.80
C PRO A 713 31.44 -7.77 11.04
N ILE A 714 30.96 -6.78 11.79
CA ILE A 714 30.51 -5.51 11.25
C ILE A 714 31.75 -4.65 11.00
N ARG A 715 31.73 -3.84 9.94
CA ARG A 715 32.78 -2.84 9.70
C ARG A 715 32.85 -1.88 10.88
N LYS A 716 34.03 -1.76 11.51
CA LYS A 716 34.25 -0.88 12.66
C LYS A 716 33.94 0.59 12.34
N ALA A 717 33.46 1.30 13.34
CA ALA A 717 33.40 2.77 13.36
C ALA A 717 34.47 3.29 14.33
N ASP A 718 34.92 4.53 14.15
CA ASP A 718 35.98 5.15 14.96
C ASP A 718 35.72 6.66 15.07
N VAL A 719 35.88 7.26 16.25
CA VAL A 719 35.79 8.72 16.52
C VAL A 719 37.15 9.37 16.85
N GLY A 720 38.25 8.68 16.56
CA GLY A 720 39.61 9.05 16.93
C GLY A 720 40.21 10.27 16.25
N GLY A 721 41.01 11.02 17.02
CA GLY A 721 42.00 12.01 16.59
C GLY A 721 41.86 13.41 17.23
N SER A 722 42.25 14.47 16.51
CA SER A 722 42.55 15.82 17.06
C SER A 722 41.43 16.84 16.94
N SER A 723 41.19 17.59 18.01
CA SER A 723 40.25 18.72 18.04
C SER A 723 40.78 19.91 18.86
N LEU A 724 40.30 21.12 18.53
CA LEU A 724 40.57 22.35 19.28
C LEU A 724 39.31 22.73 20.05
N MET A 725 39.46 22.99 21.36
CA MET A 725 38.43 23.54 22.23
C MET A 725 38.72 25.02 22.52
N ALA A 726 37.69 25.85 22.47
CA ALA A 726 37.67 27.18 23.04
C ALA A 726 36.64 27.25 24.17
N GLU A 727 36.97 27.94 25.25
CA GLU A 727 36.07 28.14 26.37
C GLU A 727 36.00 29.62 26.79
N ALA A 728 34.84 30.04 27.27
CA ALA A 728 34.66 31.33 27.92
C ALA A 728 33.57 31.24 28.98
N GLY A 729 33.70 32.00 30.06
CA GLY A 729 32.66 32.02 31.09
C GLY A 729 32.81 33.13 32.10
N CYS A 730 31.74 33.34 32.84
CA CYS A 730 31.65 34.32 33.90
C CYS A 730 31.20 33.63 35.19
N LYS A 731 31.99 33.83 36.23
CA LYS A 731 31.79 33.24 37.54
C LYS A 731 31.52 34.34 38.56
N LEU A 732 30.47 34.17 39.34
CA LEU A 732 30.15 34.96 40.52
C LEU A 732 30.57 34.15 41.75
N GLU A 733 31.64 34.58 42.41
CA GLU A 733 32.21 33.88 43.57
C GLU A 733 31.38 34.13 44.84
N ALA A 734 31.29 33.11 45.69
CA ALA A 734 30.69 33.22 47.02
C ALA A 734 31.60 34.05 47.95
N THR A 735 31.00 34.76 48.91
CA THR A 735 31.70 35.52 49.96
C THR A 735 31.13 35.17 51.34
N PRO A 736 31.78 35.55 52.46
CA PRO A 736 31.17 35.42 53.80
C PRO A 736 29.75 36.00 53.92
N GLU A 737 29.43 37.05 53.17
CA GLU A 737 28.14 37.73 53.18
C GLU A 737 27.14 37.18 52.15
N ASN A 738 27.63 36.46 51.14
CA ASN A 738 26.79 35.85 50.09
C ASN A 738 27.24 34.42 49.78
N PRO A 739 26.54 33.40 50.30
CA PRO A 739 26.93 31.99 50.19
C PRO A 739 26.72 31.38 48.79
N TRP A 740 26.18 32.14 47.83
CA TRP A 740 25.90 31.65 46.49
C TRP A 740 27.09 31.85 45.55
N GLU A 741 27.42 30.77 44.85
CA GLU A 741 28.36 30.75 43.74
C GLU A 741 27.62 30.38 42.46
N VAL A 742 27.89 31.08 41.35
CA VAL A 742 27.25 30.82 40.06
C VAL A 742 28.29 30.89 38.96
N ASN A 743 28.30 29.94 38.03
CA ASN A 743 29.17 29.93 36.86
C ASN A 743 28.32 29.73 35.59
N LEU A 744 28.45 30.65 34.65
CA LEU A 744 27.94 30.53 33.29
C LEU A 744 29.12 30.28 32.36
N SER A 745 29.09 29.19 31.59
CA SER A 745 30.18 28.83 30.67
C SER A 745 29.67 28.44 29.29
N LEU A 746 30.51 28.70 28.29
CA LEU A 746 30.34 28.28 26.90
C LEU A 746 31.62 27.58 26.44
N LYS A 747 31.47 26.43 25.77
CA LYS A 747 32.55 25.70 25.11
C LYS A 747 32.22 25.54 23.63
N ALA A 748 33.22 25.70 22.78
CA ALA A 748 33.11 25.47 21.34
C ALA A 748 34.25 24.56 20.88
N TYR A 749 33.95 23.64 19.97
CA TYR A 749 34.90 22.66 19.44
C TYR A 749 35.00 22.79 17.91
N ALA A 750 36.20 22.57 17.38
CA ALA A 750 36.48 22.50 15.94
C ALA A 750 37.56 21.44 15.65
N GLY A 751 37.38 20.68 14.58
CA GLY A 751 38.23 19.54 14.23
C GLY A 751 37.38 18.32 13.96
N GLN A 752 37.82 17.14 14.43
CA GLN A 752 36.99 15.93 14.34
C GLN A 752 35.83 15.93 15.34
N HIS A 753 35.96 16.66 16.45
CA HIS A 753 34.87 17.07 17.32
C HIS A 753 34.53 18.52 17.01
N GLU A 754 33.32 18.75 16.55
CA GLU A 754 32.74 20.07 16.29
C GLU A 754 31.52 20.27 17.19
N GLY A 755 31.38 21.43 17.82
CA GLY A 755 30.24 21.60 18.70
C GLY A 755 30.18 22.91 19.44
N LEU A 756 29.04 23.14 20.07
CA LEU A 756 28.79 24.28 20.94
C LEU A 756 27.95 23.83 22.13
N GLY A 757 28.47 24.05 23.34
CA GLY A 757 27.82 23.65 24.58
C GLY A 757 27.78 24.79 25.59
N GLY A 758 26.63 24.96 26.25
CA GLY A 758 26.42 25.94 27.32
C GLY A 758 26.13 25.27 28.66
N ASN A 759 26.59 25.88 29.75
CA ASN A 759 26.43 25.36 31.11
C ASN A 759 26.07 26.50 32.08
N ILE A 760 25.10 26.23 32.97
CA ILE A 760 24.85 26.99 34.19
C ILE A 760 25.09 26.10 35.40
N TRP A 761 26.04 26.46 36.25
CA TRP A 761 26.33 25.80 37.52
C TRP A 761 26.09 26.76 38.67
N ALA A 762 25.51 26.24 39.76
CA ALA A 762 25.27 26.99 40.98
C ALA A 762 25.62 26.14 42.20
N ALA A 763 26.19 26.78 43.21
CA ALA A 763 26.47 26.16 44.50
C ALA A 763 26.08 27.07 45.66
N TYR A 764 25.74 26.41 46.78
CA TYR A 764 25.50 27.04 48.06
C TYR A 764 26.51 26.52 49.07
N HIS A 765 27.20 27.45 49.71
CA HIS A 765 28.23 27.20 50.73
C HIS A 765 27.65 27.42 52.13
N PHE A 766 27.67 26.38 52.97
CA PHE A 766 27.12 26.40 54.33
C PHE A 766 28.11 26.92 55.38
#